data_AF-A0A8S0SD30-F1
#
_entry.id   AF-A0A8S0SD30-F1
#
_cell.length_a   1.000
_cell.length_b   1.000
_cell.length_c   1.000
_cell.angle_alpha   90.00
_cell.angle_beta   90.00
_cell.angle_gamma   90.00
#
_symmetry.space_group_name_H-M   'P 1'
#
loop_
_entity.id
_entity.type
_entity.pdbx_description
1 polymer ?
#
loop_
_entity_poly.entity_id
_entity_poly.type
_entity_poly.pdbx_seq_one_letter_code
_entity_poly.pdbx_strand_id
1 'polypeptide(L)'
;MRDACLACRRCEEDNYWSGRQPVQFCQILSWPFIEQLVVPKKFAENVREKLAETVTLKVPSGSIWNVGLISDGDTYVLKQGWKKFVEDNFLEEKDILIFKYIGDSIFDVNMFDQKNSCEREATHFAIKCEHSCKRKRKGPGRIEDEDIESSDDDDYHPSNDDDDDDYHSAKSSRGLPTRTNAKAYGAIDKGKCRSSNGVGGNPLRLTFHRTARRVLEIVIHFVVEPLKCTSHRRAVTEEEKEHALEKAKANAASSENCFTVVMRPTHVYRRFFLTIPTKWARVNVHPKNQDFVLRTELDTFKAKYHCRGDGGGLKKGWDNFVVHNFLEEFDVCVFHLASGINDDIVLDVSIFRVVEGVIPPKCTSRDEYIEAHILSKLQSTRKAFAGTMLFSVAATTLAEEVHAKEHVQSKFRPNDVVLYQYEACPFCNKVKAFLDYYDIPYKVVEVNPISKKEIKWSDYKKVPILMVDGDQMVDSSDIIDKLTKKIHPDVQLEDDEEKKWRGWVDNHLVHILSPNIYRSTSEALESFEYITSHAKELGITELIPAYLDPNLKPEDLKKGVSFASGGCGFDPQTPQLVSAISLSDQLELFKEYIGKLKGAVGEEEAHNILTNSIQLVVAGSDDLANTYFTFGAEQLYDINSYSNLMVSSASSFIKELYKLGARRIAVFSIPPIGCLPSQRTVAGGGFRVCAEKYNQAAQLVNSKLSSECDSLAKKLPKSKVVYIDIYNPFLDLIQRPRNYGFEVADRGCCGTGIIEVIILCNKFSGTCPVDTKYVFWDSYHPTERGYKVLLDQVVQKYVNSFF
;
A
#
# COMPACT_ATOMS: atom_id res chain seq x y z
N MET A 1 -18.48 4.93 -66.75
CA MET A 1 -17.95 6.26 -66.36
C MET A 1 -16.44 6.15 -66.37
N ARG A 2 -15.77 7.14 -66.96
CA ARG A 2 -14.42 7.07 -67.54
C ARG A 2 -13.31 7.00 -66.48
N ASP A 3 -12.24 6.28 -66.81
CA ASP A 3 -10.94 6.34 -66.13
C ASP A 3 -10.44 7.79 -66.08
N ALA A 4 -10.33 8.34 -64.87
CA ALA A 4 -9.72 9.64 -64.66
C ALA A 4 -8.18 9.50 -64.73
N CYS A 5 -7.55 10.22 -65.67
CA CYS A 5 -6.10 10.35 -65.78
C CYS A 5 -5.52 10.92 -64.46
N LEU A 6 -4.30 10.51 -64.08
CA LEU A 6 -3.56 11.06 -62.93
C LEU A 6 -3.47 12.59 -62.93
N ALA A 7 -3.48 13.23 -64.11
CA ALA A 7 -3.54 14.68 -64.27
C ALA A 7 -4.91 15.28 -63.88
N CYS A 8 -6.01 14.57 -64.14
CA CYS A 8 -7.34 14.96 -63.69
C CYS A 8 -7.47 14.83 -62.17
N ARG A 9 -6.92 13.77 -61.57
CA ARG A 9 -6.92 13.59 -60.11
C ARG A 9 -6.09 14.65 -59.39
N ARG A 10 -4.93 15.04 -59.94
CA ARG A 10 -4.15 16.18 -59.44
C ARG A 10 -4.90 17.50 -59.61
N CYS A 11 -5.57 17.71 -60.75
CA CYS A 11 -6.41 18.89 -60.96
C CYS A 11 -7.61 18.93 -60.00
N GLU A 12 -8.21 17.79 -59.65
CA GLU A 12 -9.28 17.67 -58.65
C GLU A 12 -8.78 17.92 -57.23
N GLU A 13 -7.59 17.41 -56.86
CA GLU A 13 -6.94 17.71 -55.58
C GLU A 13 -6.53 19.19 -55.50
N ASP A 14 -5.96 19.76 -56.55
CA ASP A 14 -5.66 21.19 -56.66
C ASP A 14 -6.94 22.01 -56.57
N ASN A 15 -8.04 21.59 -57.19
CA ASN A 15 -9.37 22.22 -57.08
C ASN A 15 -9.98 22.09 -55.67
N TYR A 16 -9.65 21.03 -54.91
CA TYR A 16 -10.07 20.90 -53.51
C TYR A 16 -9.34 21.91 -52.62
N TRP A 17 -8.02 22.05 -52.78
CA TRP A 17 -7.22 23.01 -52.01
C TRP A 17 -7.37 24.47 -52.50
N SER A 18 -7.77 24.68 -53.75
CA SER A 18 -7.97 26.02 -54.35
C SER A 18 -9.44 26.46 -54.48
N GLY A 19 -10.40 25.57 -54.20
CA GLY A 19 -11.83 25.76 -54.44
C GLY A 19 -12.63 26.27 -53.24
N ARG A 20 -13.86 26.75 -53.51
CA ARG A 20 -14.79 27.48 -52.63
C ARG A 20 -15.31 26.72 -51.38
N GLN A 21 -14.66 25.66 -50.94
CA GLN A 21 -15.07 24.83 -49.81
C GLN A 21 -14.10 24.99 -48.62
N PRO A 22 -14.59 25.12 -47.38
CA PRO A 22 -13.72 25.23 -46.20
C PRO A 22 -12.90 23.95 -46.00
N VAL A 23 -11.59 24.09 -45.92
CA VAL A 23 -10.66 22.98 -45.74
C VAL A 23 -10.56 22.67 -44.24
N GLN A 24 -10.63 21.40 -43.86
CA GLN A 24 -10.63 21.01 -42.45
C GLN A 24 -9.63 19.90 -42.13
N PHE A 25 -9.18 19.84 -40.89
CA PHE A 25 -8.41 18.74 -40.33
C PHE A 25 -8.90 18.39 -38.92
N CYS A 26 -8.68 17.14 -38.52
CA CYS A 26 -9.06 16.63 -37.22
C CYS A 26 -7.81 16.27 -36.42
N GLN A 27 -7.79 16.61 -35.14
CA GLN A 27 -6.70 16.31 -34.23
C GLN A 27 -7.24 15.69 -32.95
N ILE A 28 -6.71 14.51 -32.62
CA ILE A 28 -6.93 13.88 -31.31
C ILE A 28 -5.86 14.44 -30.38
N LEU A 29 -6.26 15.01 -29.25
CA LEU A 29 -5.34 15.57 -28.28
C LEU A 29 -4.56 14.45 -27.59
N SER A 30 -3.24 14.48 -27.67
CA SER A 30 -2.34 13.52 -27.03
C SER A 30 -1.27 14.28 -26.28
N TRP A 31 -0.82 13.78 -25.12
CA TRP A 31 0.25 14.47 -24.39
C TRP A 31 1.48 14.71 -25.28
N PRO A 32 2.10 15.91 -25.22
CA PRO A 32 1.85 17.03 -24.31
C PRO A 32 0.93 18.16 -24.87
N PHE A 33 -0.32 17.85 -25.24
CA PHE A 33 -1.26 18.79 -25.89
C PHE A 33 -1.54 20.09 -25.14
N ILE A 34 -1.32 20.19 -23.82
CA ILE A 34 -1.63 21.39 -23.03
C ILE A 34 -0.75 22.57 -23.46
N GLU A 35 0.51 22.30 -23.80
CA GLU A 35 1.50 23.35 -24.06
C GLU A 35 1.56 23.74 -25.53
N GLN A 36 1.20 22.82 -26.44
CA GLN A 36 1.20 23.08 -27.88
C GLN A 36 0.37 22.08 -28.69
N LEU A 37 -0.03 22.49 -29.89
CA LEU A 37 -0.65 21.61 -30.90
C LEU A 37 0.10 21.69 -32.22
N VAL A 38 0.44 20.53 -32.80
CA VAL A 38 1.09 20.46 -34.11
C VAL A 38 0.03 20.48 -35.20
N VAL A 39 0.17 21.38 -36.17
CA VAL A 39 -0.70 21.46 -37.35
C VAL A 39 -0.26 20.38 -38.36
N PRO A 40 -1.18 19.56 -38.91
CA PRO A 40 -0.81 18.51 -39.86
C PRO A 40 -0.04 19.05 -41.08
N LYS A 41 1.13 18.46 -41.36
CA LYS A 41 2.04 18.91 -42.44
C LYS A 41 1.34 19.04 -43.80
N LYS A 42 0.54 18.04 -44.18
CA LYS A 42 -0.23 18.06 -45.45
C LYS A 42 -1.21 19.24 -45.53
N PHE A 43 -1.81 19.66 -44.42
CA PHE A 43 -2.69 20.83 -44.40
C PHE A 43 -1.87 22.11 -44.56
N ALA A 44 -0.79 22.25 -43.79
CA ALA A 44 0.06 23.44 -43.83
C ALA A 44 0.75 23.68 -45.18
N GLU A 45 1.07 22.61 -45.92
CA GLU A 45 1.70 22.69 -47.26
C GLU A 45 0.73 23.10 -48.38
N ASN A 46 -0.57 22.85 -48.21
CA ASN A 46 -1.57 23.00 -49.28
C ASN A 46 -2.56 24.15 -49.07
N VAL A 47 -2.57 24.80 -47.90
CA VAL A 47 -3.34 26.04 -47.72
C VAL A 47 -2.69 27.15 -48.55
N ARG A 48 -3.48 27.74 -49.46
CA ARG A 48 -3.04 28.68 -50.49
C ARG A 48 -2.48 30.01 -49.94
N GLU A 49 -2.95 30.41 -48.75
CA GLU A 49 -2.50 31.61 -48.05
C GLU A 49 -1.52 31.24 -46.94
N LYS A 50 -0.39 31.95 -46.86
CA LYS A 50 0.57 31.72 -45.77
C LYS A 50 -0.11 32.09 -44.44
N LEU A 51 -0.28 31.11 -43.56
CA LEU A 51 -0.83 31.34 -42.22
C LEU A 51 -0.01 32.42 -41.51
N ALA A 52 -0.71 33.37 -40.91
CA ALA A 52 -0.09 34.43 -40.13
C ALA A 52 0.59 33.87 -38.87
N GLU A 53 1.55 34.63 -38.32
CA GLU A 53 2.23 34.28 -37.05
C GLU A 53 1.25 34.18 -35.87
N THR A 54 0.02 34.67 -36.02
CA THR A 54 -1.09 34.50 -35.08
C THR A 54 -2.33 34.08 -35.85
N VAL A 55 -2.92 32.96 -35.47
CA VAL A 55 -4.18 32.45 -36.01
C VAL A 55 -5.31 32.73 -35.03
N THR A 56 -6.53 32.87 -35.55
CA THR A 56 -7.73 33.04 -34.71
C THR A 56 -8.48 31.72 -34.62
N LEU A 57 -8.68 31.22 -33.40
CA LEU A 57 -9.54 30.07 -33.13
C LEU A 57 -10.90 30.57 -32.66
N LYS A 58 -11.95 30.24 -33.40
CA LYS A 58 -13.33 30.58 -33.10
C LYS A 58 -14.09 29.31 -32.75
N VAL A 59 -14.80 29.31 -31.63
CA VAL A 59 -15.62 28.16 -31.19
C VAL A 59 -17.10 28.46 -31.43
N PRO A 60 -18.01 27.46 -31.37
CA PRO A 60 -19.43 27.64 -31.70
C PRO A 60 -20.15 28.78 -30.94
N SER A 61 -19.74 29.11 -29.71
CA SER A 61 -20.28 30.21 -28.91
C SER A 61 -19.98 31.60 -29.48
N GLY A 62 -19.13 31.68 -30.51
CA GLY A 62 -18.61 32.93 -31.06
C GLY A 62 -17.43 33.52 -30.30
N SER A 63 -16.98 32.86 -29.22
CA SER A 63 -15.76 33.24 -28.50
C SER A 63 -14.53 33.02 -29.40
N ILE A 64 -13.56 33.93 -29.31
CA ILE A 64 -12.35 33.92 -30.14
C ILE A 64 -11.07 33.93 -29.30
N TRP A 65 -10.07 33.17 -29.74
CA TRP A 65 -8.73 33.15 -29.16
C TRP A 65 -7.69 33.39 -30.25
N ASN A 66 -6.78 34.34 -29.99
CA ASN A 66 -5.63 34.58 -30.85
C ASN A 66 -4.47 33.70 -30.37
N VAL A 67 -4.04 32.77 -31.20
CA VAL A 67 -3.02 31.77 -30.88
C VAL A 67 -1.83 31.92 -31.81
N GLY A 68 -0.64 32.13 -31.22
CA GLY A 68 0.61 32.26 -31.96
C GLY A 68 1.03 30.94 -32.61
N LEU A 69 1.34 31.03 -33.89
CA LEU A 69 1.82 29.96 -34.74
C LEU A 69 3.35 30.07 -34.87
N ILE A 70 4.08 29.06 -34.42
CA ILE A 70 5.53 29.00 -34.49
C ILE A 70 5.93 27.99 -35.57
N SER A 71 6.86 28.38 -36.43
CA SER A 71 7.51 27.48 -37.38
C SER A 71 8.69 26.79 -36.69
N ASP A 72 8.68 25.45 -36.66
CA ASP A 72 9.80 24.62 -36.25
C ASP A 72 10.19 23.73 -37.45
N GLY A 73 11.12 24.21 -38.28
CA GLY A 73 11.41 23.62 -39.59
C GLY A 73 10.19 23.62 -40.52
N ASP A 74 9.83 22.45 -41.06
CA ASP A 74 8.66 22.23 -41.93
C ASP A 74 7.33 22.08 -41.16
N THR A 75 7.35 22.21 -39.83
CA THR A 75 6.17 21.98 -38.99
C THR A 75 5.68 23.27 -38.35
N TYR A 76 4.37 23.46 -38.37
CA TYR A 76 3.72 24.60 -37.73
C TYR A 76 3.09 24.16 -36.41
N VAL A 77 3.32 24.93 -35.36
CA VAL A 77 2.92 24.60 -33.99
C VAL A 77 2.17 25.77 -33.36
N LEU A 78 0.93 25.52 -32.92
CA LEU A 78 0.17 26.44 -32.09
C LEU A 78 0.72 26.38 -30.67
N LYS A 79 1.24 27.50 -30.16
CA LYS A 79 1.94 27.52 -28.86
C LYS A 79 1.55 28.70 -27.99
N GLN A 80 1.77 29.92 -28.46
CA GLN A 80 1.51 31.11 -27.65
C GLN A 80 0.00 31.34 -27.55
N GLY A 81 -0.58 31.34 -26.35
CA GLY A 81 -2.03 31.45 -26.16
C GLY A 81 -2.82 30.14 -26.33
N TRP A 82 -2.17 29.06 -26.81
CA TRP A 82 -2.79 27.74 -26.96
C TRP A 82 -3.21 27.16 -25.61
N LYS A 83 -2.33 27.22 -24.60
CA LYS A 83 -2.63 26.78 -23.24
C LYS A 83 -3.88 27.45 -22.66
N LYS A 84 -4.03 28.75 -22.90
CA LYS A 84 -5.21 29.50 -22.47
C LYS A 84 -6.48 29.02 -23.19
N PHE A 85 -6.40 28.75 -24.49
CA PHE A 85 -7.49 28.14 -25.24
C PHE A 85 -7.89 26.76 -24.67
N VAL A 86 -6.90 25.92 -24.32
CA VAL A 86 -7.12 24.61 -23.67
C VAL A 86 -7.79 24.75 -22.30
N GLU A 87 -7.33 25.69 -21.47
CA GLU A 87 -7.85 25.94 -20.13
C GLU A 87 -9.29 26.52 -20.17
N ASP A 88 -9.51 27.53 -21.02
CA ASP A 88 -10.80 28.22 -21.13
C ASP A 88 -11.91 27.30 -21.71
N ASN A 89 -11.53 26.33 -22.55
CA ASN A 89 -12.45 25.35 -23.14
C ASN A 89 -12.43 23.99 -22.41
N PHE A 90 -11.70 23.88 -21.30
CA PHE A 90 -11.61 22.67 -20.47
C PHE A 90 -11.26 21.41 -21.27
N LEU A 91 -10.30 21.50 -22.21
CA LEU A 91 -9.93 20.38 -23.09
C LEU A 91 -9.17 19.28 -22.32
N GLU A 92 -9.59 18.03 -22.48
CA GLU A 92 -8.98 16.85 -21.85
C GLU A 92 -8.18 16.02 -22.86
N GLU A 93 -7.30 15.13 -22.37
CA GLU A 93 -6.57 14.22 -23.24
C GLU A 93 -7.55 13.34 -24.02
N LYS A 94 -7.25 13.12 -25.31
CA LYS A 94 -8.04 12.40 -26.30
C LYS A 94 -9.33 13.08 -26.74
N ASP A 95 -9.64 14.29 -26.29
CA ASP A 95 -10.65 15.12 -26.94
C ASP A 95 -10.34 15.26 -28.43
N ILE A 96 -11.39 15.30 -29.24
CA ILE A 96 -11.30 15.36 -30.70
C ILE A 96 -11.63 16.77 -31.13
N LEU A 97 -10.67 17.44 -31.78
CA LEU A 97 -10.86 18.79 -32.31
C LEU A 97 -10.92 18.74 -33.83
N ILE A 98 -11.97 19.33 -34.40
CA ILE A 98 -12.10 19.53 -35.83
C ILE A 98 -11.87 21.01 -36.11
N PHE A 99 -10.80 21.30 -36.83
CA PHE A 99 -10.41 22.63 -37.25
C PHE A 99 -10.85 22.84 -38.69
N LYS A 100 -11.73 23.80 -38.91
CA LYS A 100 -12.22 24.20 -40.24
C LYS A 100 -11.67 25.57 -40.59
N TYR A 101 -10.82 25.63 -41.60
CA TYR A 101 -10.20 26.86 -42.07
C TYR A 101 -11.18 27.65 -42.94
N ILE A 102 -11.44 28.89 -42.54
CA ILE A 102 -12.41 29.76 -43.21
C ILE A 102 -11.77 30.91 -44.00
N GLY A 103 -10.43 30.99 -44.03
CA GLY A 103 -9.66 32.08 -44.66
C GLY A 103 -9.04 33.02 -43.63
N ASP A 104 -8.13 33.90 -44.07
CA ASP A 104 -7.52 34.96 -43.24
C ASP A 104 -6.88 34.47 -41.92
N SER A 105 -6.32 33.26 -41.89
CA SER A 105 -5.77 32.64 -40.67
C SER A 105 -6.81 32.39 -39.54
N ILE A 106 -8.08 32.26 -39.89
CA ILE A 106 -9.18 31.96 -38.96
C ILE A 106 -9.61 30.50 -39.09
N PHE A 107 -9.83 29.85 -37.95
CA PHE A 107 -10.32 28.49 -37.82
C PHE A 107 -11.59 28.46 -36.97
N ASP A 108 -12.65 27.88 -37.51
CA ASP A 108 -13.75 27.39 -36.68
C ASP A 108 -13.33 26.06 -36.05
N VAL A 109 -13.49 25.93 -34.73
CA VAL A 109 -13.02 24.77 -33.96
C VAL A 109 -14.18 24.12 -33.24
N ASN A 110 -14.58 22.93 -33.69
CA ASN A 110 -15.53 22.09 -32.99
C ASN A 110 -14.78 21.09 -32.11
N MET A 111 -15.29 20.90 -30.89
CA MET A 111 -14.65 20.06 -29.87
C MET A 111 -15.63 18.97 -29.45
N PHE A 112 -15.17 17.73 -29.46
CA PHE A 112 -15.97 16.56 -29.13
C PHE A 112 -15.37 15.83 -27.94
N ASP A 113 -16.23 15.44 -27.01
CA ASP A 113 -15.86 14.65 -25.83
C ASP A 113 -15.53 13.22 -26.28
N GLN A 114 -14.37 12.72 -25.85
CA GLN A 114 -13.90 11.39 -26.22
C GLN A 114 -14.83 10.25 -25.76
N LYS A 115 -15.54 10.41 -24.64
CA LYS A 115 -16.29 9.33 -23.96
C LYS A 115 -17.60 9.00 -24.64
N ASN A 116 -18.19 9.95 -25.36
CA ASN A 116 -19.45 9.76 -26.09
C ASN A 116 -19.38 10.21 -27.55
N SER A 117 -18.25 10.76 -28.00
CA SER A 117 -18.06 11.34 -29.33
C SER A 117 -19.08 12.44 -29.67
N CYS A 118 -19.71 13.04 -28.66
CA CYS A 118 -20.67 14.11 -28.82
C CYS A 118 -19.95 15.46 -28.77
N GLU A 119 -20.50 16.42 -29.52
CA GLU A 119 -20.02 17.80 -29.48
C GLU A 119 -20.17 18.38 -28.08
N ARG A 120 -19.17 19.14 -27.62
CA ARG A 120 -19.18 19.69 -26.28
C ARG A 120 -20.17 20.84 -26.18
N GLU A 121 -21.27 20.61 -25.46
CA GLU A 121 -22.34 21.59 -25.26
C GLU A 121 -21.83 22.93 -24.69
N ALA A 122 -20.84 22.89 -23.78
CA ALA A 122 -20.24 24.07 -23.17
C ALA A 122 -19.63 25.06 -24.18
N THR A 123 -19.30 24.59 -25.39
CA THR A 123 -18.68 25.39 -26.45
C THR A 123 -19.67 26.33 -27.14
N HIS A 124 -20.97 26.27 -26.79
CA HIS A 124 -22.03 27.12 -27.31
C HIS A 124 -22.42 28.28 -26.37
N PHE A 125 -21.91 28.30 -25.12
CA PHE A 125 -22.28 29.28 -24.10
C PHE A 125 -21.10 30.20 -23.76
N ALA A 126 -21.24 31.51 -23.95
CA ALA A 126 -20.17 32.48 -23.67
C ALA A 126 -20.09 32.86 -22.19
N ILE A 127 -18.97 32.59 -21.51
CA ILE A 127 -18.67 33.15 -20.18
C ILE A 127 -17.96 34.49 -20.38
N LYS A 128 -18.67 35.61 -20.18
CA LYS A 128 -18.06 36.92 -19.95
C LYS A 128 -18.32 37.35 -18.52
N CYS A 129 -17.29 37.28 -17.68
CA CYS A 129 -17.28 37.99 -16.41
C CYS A 129 -16.13 39.00 -16.45
N GLU A 130 -16.42 40.21 -16.93
CA GLU A 130 -15.54 41.37 -16.80
C GLU A 130 -15.85 42.04 -15.46
N HIS A 131 -15.10 41.76 -14.39
CA HIS A 131 -14.85 42.72 -13.32
C HIS A 131 -13.51 42.41 -12.64
N SER A 132 -12.52 43.26 -12.90
CA SER A 132 -11.20 43.21 -12.27
C SER A 132 -11.28 43.68 -10.81
N CYS A 133 -11.21 42.77 -9.85
CA CYS A 133 -11.03 43.17 -8.45
C CYS A 133 -9.54 43.44 -8.15
N LYS A 134 -9.07 44.65 -8.49
CA LYS A 134 -7.76 45.16 -8.04
C LYS A 134 -7.86 45.56 -6.57
N ARG A 135 -7.14 44.85 -5.70
CA ARG A 135 -6.93 45.21 -4.29
C ARG A 135 -6.24 46.58 -4.17
N LYS A 136 -6.99 47.63 -3.81
CA LYS A 136 -6.42 48.83 -3.20
C LYS A 136 -6.41 48.64 -1.68
N ARG A 137 -5.22 48.59 -1.09
CA ARG A 137 -5.02 48.68 0.36
C ARG A 137 -5.33 50.11 0.81
N LYS A 138 -6.32 50.29 1.67
CA LYS A 138 -6.39 51.42 2.61
C LYS A 138 -6.52 50.86 4.03
N GLY A 139 -5.72 51.43 4.93
CA GLY A 139 -5.60 51.04 6.34
C GLY A 139 -6.83 51.40 7.18
N PRO A 140 -6.80 51.08 8.49
CA PRO A 140 -7.99 50.89 9.31
C PRO A 140 -8.52 52.21 9.87
N GLY A 141 -9.85 52.34 9.93
CA GLY A 141 -10.54 53.46 10.55
C GLY A 141 -12.03 53.18 10.78
N ARG A 142 -12.34 52.75 12.01
CA ARG A 142 -13.47 53.05 12.91
C ARG A 142 -14.92 53.23 12.35
N ILE A 143 -15.79 52.32 12.82
CA ILE A 143 -17.19 52.39 13.33
C ILE A 143 -18.18 53.33 12.62
N GLU A 144 -19.31 52.80 12.14
CA GLU A 144 -20.69 53.04 12.66
C GLU A 144 -21.72 52.17 11.92
N ASP A 145 -22.72 51.74 12.69
CA ASP A 145 -23.87 50.90 12.33
C ASP A 145 -24.82 51.61 11.35
N GLU A 146 -25.58 50.84 10.55
CA GLU A 146 -27.01 51.10 10.31
C GLU A 146 -27.66 49.93 9.54
N ASP A 147 -28.87 49.61 10.02
CA ASP A 147 -29.78 48.53 9.61
C ASP A 147 -30.34 48.67 8.19
N ILE A 148 -30.97 47.60 7.68
CA ILE A 148 -32.33 47.55 7.09
C ILE A 148 -32.54 46.23 6.32
N GLU A 149 -33.37 45.36 6.92
CA GLU A 149 -34.53 44.62 6.37
C GLU A 149 -34.52 44.23 4.87
N SER A 150 -34.48 42.92 4.55
CA SER A 150 -35.62 42.00 4.41
C SER A 150 -36.60 42.33 3.28
N SER A 151 -36.67 41.46 2.27
CA SER A 151 -37.93 40.89 1.80
C SER A 151 -37.64 39.80 0.77
N ASP A 152 -38.17 38.61 1.08
CA ASP A 152 -38.42 37.53 0.15
C ASP A 152 -39.31 38.00 -1.02
N ASP A 153 -39.19 37.37 -2.19
CA ASP A 153 -40.30 36.60 -2.76
C ASP A 153 -39.94 36.01 -4.13
N ASP A 154 -40.33 34.75 -4.25
CA ASP A 154 -40.42 33.94 -5.44
C ASP A 154 -41.40 34.58 -6.45
N ASP A 155 -41.13 34.50 -7.76
CA ASP A 155 -42.05 33.77 -8.64
C ASP A 155 -41.54 33.57 -10.07
N TYR A 156 -41.99 32.45 -10.60
CA TYR A 156 -41.75 31.91 -11.93
C TYR A 156 -42.93 32.25 -12.84
N HIS A 157 -42.74 32.92 -13.98
CA HIS A 157 -43.36 32.50 -15.25
C HIS A 157 -42.82 33.28 -16.48
N PRO A 158 -42.84 32.66 -17.68
CA PRO A 158 -42.22 33.16 -18.91
C PRO A 158 -43.23 33.61 -19.99
N SER A 159 -42.82 34.54 -20.86
CA SER A 159 -43.29 34.77 -22.25
C SER A 159 -42.71 36.12 -22.71
N ASN A 160 -41.83 36.18 -23.71
CA ASN A 160 -42.08 36.19 -25.16
C ASN A 160 -42.44 37.58 -25.73
N ASP A 161 -41.83 37.85 -26.89
CA ASP A 161 -42.18 38.83 -27.93
C ASP A 161 -41.81 40.30 -27.60
N ASP A 162 -41.36 41.17 -28.50
CA ASP A 162 -40.90 41.12 -29.89
C ASP A 162 -40.38 42.55 -30.22
N ASP A 163 -39.66 42.67 -31.35
CA ASP A 163 -39.62 43.82 -32.27
C ASP A 163 -38.68 45.04 -32.05
N ASP A 164 -37.76 45.12 -33.03
CA ASP A 164 -37.57 46.19 -34.02
C ASP A 164 -36.53 47.31 -33.83
N ASP A 165 -35.62 47.32 -34.84
CA ASP A 165 -35.11 48.42 -35.67
C ASP A 165 -34.40 49.63 -34.98
N ASP A 166 -33.34 50.26 -35.51
CA ASP A 166 -33.00 50.52 -36.90
C ASP A 166 -31.50 50.93 -37.07
N TYR A 167 -31.13 51.06 -38.34
CA TYR A 167 -29.88 51.21 -39.10
C TYR A 167 -28.88 52.38 -38.85
N HIS A 168 -27.74 52.24 -39.57
CA HIS A 168 -26.70 53.22 -40.00
C HIS A 168 -25.57 53.59 -39.01
N SER A 169 -24.32 53.92 -39.42
CA SER A 169 -23.53 53.79 -40.64
C SER A 169 -22.08 54.29 -40.33
N ALA A 170 -21.09 53.70 -41.02
CA ALA A 170 -19.82 54.29 -41.48
C ALA A 170 -18.69 54.79 -40.52
N LYS A 171 -17.59 54.00 -40.53
CA LYS A 171 -16.21 54.34 -41.01
C LYS A 171 -15.37 55.48 -40.42
N SER A 172 -14.14 55.09 -39.98
CA SER A 172 -12.81 55.63 -40.38
C SER A 172 -12.42 57.03 -39.82
N SER A 173 -11.23 57.39 -39.34
CA SER A 173 -9.86 56.86 -39.37
C SER A 173 -8.88 57.81 -38.63
N ARG A 174 -7.62 57.33 -38.50
CA ARG A 174 -6.32 58.04 -38.57
C ARG A 174 -5.76 58.71 -37.32
N GLY A 175 -4.50 58.32 -37.04
CA GLY A 175 -3.50 59.19 -36.40
C GLY A 175 -2.36 58.46 -35.66
N LEU A 176 -1.31 58.03 -36.38
CA LEU A 176 0.07 57.90 -35.86
C LEU A 176 0.61 59.31 -35.44
N PRO A 177 1.75 59.50 -34.70
CA PRO A 177 2.99 58.70 -34.81
C PRO A 177 3.93 58.54 -33.56
N THR A 178 4.84 57.55 -33.66
CA THR A 178 6.28 57.42 -33.29
C THR A 178 6.94 58.17 -32.10
N ARG A 179 7.82 57.51 -31.32
CA ARG A 179 9.32 57.40 -31.49
C ARG A 179 10.11 57.15 -30.17
N THR A 180 10.89 56.05 -30.14
CA THR A 180 12.29 55.82 -29.61
C THR A 180 12.85 56.50 -28.34
N ASN A 181 13.51 55.74 -27.42
CA ASN A 181 14.98 55.50 -27.35
C ASN A 181 15.48 54.91 -26.01
N ALA A 182 16.61 54.20 -26.08
CA ALA A 182 17.33 53.46 -25.03
C ALA A 182 18.28 54.32 -24.15
N LYS A 183 18.74 53.76 -23.00
CA LYS A 183 20.15 53.85 -22.50
C LYS A 183 20.41 52.99 -21.25
N ALA A 184 21.67 52.57 -21.10
CA ALA A 184 22.24 51.74 -20.04
C ALA A 184 23.25 52.50 -19.13
N TYR A 185 23.67 51.82 -18.04
CA TYR A 185 24.92 51.89 -17.23
C TYR A 185 24.78 52.22 -15.72
N GLY A 186 25.52 51.45 -14.89
CA GLY A 186 26.08 51.91 -13.61
C GLY A 186 26.17 50.86 -12.49
N ALA A 187 27.37 50.36 -12.20
CA ALA A 187 27.73 49.47 -11.07
C ALA A 187 28.47 50.24 -9.96
N ILE A 188 28.35 49.81 -8.69
CA ILE A 188 29.34 50.05 -7.59
C ILE A 188 29.36 48.85 -6.61
N ASP A 189 30.56 48.51 -6.14
CA ASP A 189 31.03 47.35 -5.37
C ASP A 189 31.58 47.75 -3.97
N LYS A 190 31.89 46.72 -3.13
CA LYS A 190 32.73 46.60 -1.90
C LYS A 190 31.97 46.24 -0.60
N GLY A 191 32.35 45.27 0.24
CA GLY A 191 33.45 44.28 0.30
C GLY A 191 33.31 43.35 1.55
N LYS A 192 33.52 42.03 1.41
CA LYS A 192 34.64 41.15 1.89
C LYS A 192 34.74 40.78 3.40
N CYS A 193 34.71 39.47 3.70
CA CYS A 193 35.76 38.69 4.41
C CYS A 193 35.61 37.16 4.19
N ARG A 194 36.74 36.42 4.24
CA ARG A 194 36.99 35.04 3.74
C ARG A 194 37.10 33.97 4.85
N SER A 195 36.92 32.71 4.40
CA SER A 195 37.50 31.38 4.82
C SER A 195 36.44 30.37 5.32
N SER A 196 36.46 29.05 5.07
CA SER A 196 37.27 28.12 4.26
C SER A 196 36.57 26.73 4.23
N ASN A 197 36.76 25.98 3.12
CA ASN A 197 36.73 24.51 2.94
C ASN A 197 35.43 23.69 3.10
N GLY A 198 35.08 22.93 2.04
CA GLY A 198 34.16 21.79 2.12
C GLY A 198 33.46 21.41 0.81
N VAL A 199 34.17 20.65 -0.04
CA VAL A 199 33.74 19.69 -1.10
C VAL A 199 32.34 19.82 -1.75
N GLY A 200 32.35 19.94 -3.08
CA GLY A 200 31.18 20.19 -3.93
C GLY A 200 30.08 19.13 -3.90
N GLY A 201 28.84 19.61 -3.72
CA GLY A 201 27.62 18.87 -4.03
C GLY A 201 27.25 19.04 -5.51
N ASN A 202 26.98 17.92 -6.17
CA ASN A 202 26.62 17.85 -7.59
C ASN A 202 25.20 18.44 -7.82
N PRO A 203 24.97 19.34 -8.81
CA PRO A 203 23.67 20.01 -9.04
C PRO A 203 22.52 19.06 -9.40
N LEU A 204 22.82 17.82 -9.80
CA LEU A 204 21.84 16.79 -10.16
C LEU A 204 20.98 16.29 -8.98
N ARG A 205 21.43 16.47 -7.74
CA ARG A 205 20.76 15.96 -6.54
C ARG A 205 19.52 16.78 -6.12
N LEU A 206 19.47 18.06 -6.46
CA LEU A 206 18.34 18.96 -6.14
C LEU A 206 17.21 18.93 -7.19
N THR A 207 17.53 18.60 -8.44
CA THR A 207 16.55 18.44 -9.52
C THR A 207 15.78 17.13 -9.39
N PHE A 208 16.42 16.05 -8.97
CA PHE A 208 15.80 14.72 -8.85
C PHE A 208 14.72 14.64 -7.75
N HIS A 209 14.96 15.32 -6.61
CA HIS A 209 14.01 15.33 -5.48
C HIS A 209 12.70 16.07 -5.78
N ARG A 210 12.70 17.03 -6.72
CA ARG A 210 11.49 17.73 -7.20
C ARG A 210 10.73 16.93 -8.26
N THR A 211 11.43 16.12 -9.05
CA THR A 211 10.84 15.27 -10.09
C THR A 211 10.18 14.03 -9.48
N ALA A 212 10.81 13.35 -8.53
CA ALA A 212 10.23 12.18 -7.86
C ALA A 212 8.94 12.52 -7.06
N ARG A 213 8.89 13.69 -6.41
CA ARG A 213 7.70 14.18 -5.70
C ARG A 213 6.55 14.54 -6.66
N ARG A 214 6.87 15.05 -7.85
CA ARG A 214 5.90 15.30 -8.94
C ARG A 214 5.41 14.01 -9.59
N VAL A 215 6.27 13.02 -9.80
CA VAL A 215 5.88 11.70 -10.32
C VAL A 215 4.98 10.96 -9.33
N LEU A 216 5.23 11.07 -8.02
CA LEU A 216 4.36 10.53 -6.97
C LEU A 216 2.99 11.24 -6.91
N GLU A 217 2.93 12.56 -7.12
CA GLU A 217 1.66 13.30 -7.28
C GLU A 217 0.93 12.95 -8.59
N ILE A 218 1.67 12.61 -9.65
CA ILE A 218 1.13 12.15 -10.94
C ILE A 218 0.51 10.75 -10.78
N VAL A 219 1.15 9.82 -10.09
CA VAL A 219 0.57 8.47 -9.84
C VAL A 219 -0.74 8.54 -9.03
N ILE A 220 -0.88 9.51 -8.11
CA ILE A 220 -2.14 9.74 -7.35
C ILE A 220 -3.30 10.17 -8.25
N HIS A 221 -3.04 10.84 -9.37
CA HIS A 221 -4.07 11.32 -10.29
C HIS A 221 -4.40 10.33 -11.43
N PHE A 222 -3.52 9.36 -11.69
CA PHE A 222 -3.57 8.50 -12.88
C PHE A 222 -4.33 7.16 -12.73
N VAL A 223 -4.80 6.78 -11.54
CA VAL A 223 -5.28 5.39 -11.30
C VAL A 223 -6.79 5.24 -11.01
N VAL A 224 -7.57 6.31 -10.81
CA VAL A 224 -9.00 6.17 -10.43
C VAL A 224 -9.90 6.85 -11.44
N GLU A 225 -10.61 6.07 -12.26
CA GLU A 225 -11.79 6.57 -12.98
C GLU A 225 -12.77 7.18 -11.96
N PRO A 226 -13.37 8.36 -12.24
CA PRO A 226 -14.28 8.97 -11.29
C PRO A 226 -15.45 8.02 -11.02
N LEU A 227 -15.64 7.65 -9.75
CA LEU A 227 -16.73 6.78 -9.30
C LEU A 227 -18.04 7.24 -9.92
N LYS A 228 -18.77 6.29 -10.53
CA LYS A 228 -20.12 6.49 -11.06
C LYS A 228 -21.00 5.35 -10.54
N CYS A 229 -22.18 5.69 -10.08
CA CYS A 229 -23.18 4.71 -9.66
C CYS A 229 -24.48 4.87 -10.46
N THR A 230 -25.20 3.78 -10.64
CA THR A 230 -26.51 3.71 -11.29
C THR A 230 -27.46 2.98 -10.37
N SER A 231 -28.65 3.54 -10.16
CA SER A 231 -29.68 2.90 -9.35
C SER A 231 -30.14 1.58 -9.96
N HIS A 232 -30.41 0.60 -9.10
CA HIS A 232 -31.13 -0.63 -9.45
C HIS A 232 -32.53 -0.67 -8.85
N ARG A 233 -32.97 0.41 -8.22
CA ARG A 233 -34.27 0.51 -7.58
C ARG A 233 -35.35 0.78 -8.64
N ARG A 234 -36.58 0.34 -8.33
CA ARG A 234 -37.76 0.76 -9.10
C ARG A 234 -38.00 2.27 -8.96
N ALA A 235 -38.80 2.82 -9.88
CA ALA A 235 -39.30 4.18 -9.76
C ALA A 235 -40.00 4.40 -8.40
N VAL A 236 -39.78 5.59 -7.84
CA VAL A 236 -40.28 6.03 -6.53
C VAL A 236 -41.57 6.83 -6.72
N THR A 237 -42.61 6.57 -5.92
CA THR A 237 -43.86 7.34 -6.00
C THR A 237 -43.76 8.67 -5.24
N GLU A 238 -44.67 9.61 -5.48
CA GLU A 238 -44.68 10.89 -4.77
C GLU A 238 -45.04 10.70 -3.29
N GLU A 239 -45.93 9.76 -2.96
CA GLU A 239 -46.28 9.46 -1.57
C GLU A 239 -45.08 8.92 -0.77
N GLU A 240 -44.23 8.11 -1.41
CA GLU A 240 -43.00 7.59 -0.80
C GLU A 240 -42.00 8.72 -0.48
N LYS A 241 -41.83 9.67 -1.42
CA LYS A 241 -40.99 10.85 -1.24
C LYS A 241 -41.49 11.74 -0.12
N GLU A 242 -42.80 11.98 -0.09
CA GLU A 242 -43.44 12.80 0.93
C GLU A 242 -43.28 12.18 2.32
N HIS A 243 -43.56 10.88 2.46
CA HIS A 243 -43.42 10.15 3.71
C HIS A 243 -41.98 10.15 4.26
N ALA A 244 -40.97 9.94 3.40
CA ALA A 244 -39.56 10.01 3.82
C ALA A 244 -39.16 11.42 4.28
N LEU A 245 -39.67 12.44 3.59
CA LEU A 245 -39.46 13.83 3.93
C LEU A 245 -40.17 14.22 5.24
N GLU A 246 -41.38 13.75 5.49
CA GLU A 246 -42.10 13.96 6.75
C GLU A 246 -41.38 13.37 7.94
N LYS A 247 -40.90 12.12 7.82
CA LYS A 247 -40.08 11.48 8.87
C LYS A 247 -38.80 12.27 9.15
N ALA A 248 -38.12 12.72 8.10
CA ALA A 248 -36.93 13.55 8.24
C ALA A 248 -37.24 14.91 8.91
N LYS A 249 -38.36 15.56 8.54
CA LYS A 249 -38.82 16.81 9.18
C LYS A 249 -39.15 16.61 10.66
N ALA A 250 -39.84 15.52 11.00
CA ALA A 250 -40.15 15.19 12.40
C ALA A 250 -38.88 14.96 13.24
N ASN A 251 -37.86 14.33 12.65
CA ASN A 251 -36.55 14.17 13.29
C ASN A 251 -35.80 15.50 13.43
N ALA A 252 -35.77 16.33 12.39
CA ALA A 252 -35.13 17.64 12.39
C ALA A 252 -35.77 18.62 13.39
N ALA A 253 -37.09 18.52 13.62
CA ALA A 253 -37.81 19.35 14.59
C ALA A 253 -37.33 19.20 16.04
N SER A 254 -36.53 18.17 16.33
CA SER A 254 -35.93 17.94 17.66
C SER A 254 -34.64 18.73 17.91
N SER A 255 -34.13 19.47 16.93
CA SER A 255 -32.83 20.17 17.03
C SER A 255 -32.77 21.46 16.21
N GLU A 256 -32.49 22.59 16.85
CA GLU A 256 -32.32 23.89 16.19
C GLU A 256 -31.06 23.99 15.29
N ASN A 257 -30.04 23.16 15.55
CA ASN A 257 -28.76 23.18 14.83
C ASN A 257 -28.60 22.00 13.86
N CYS A 258 -29.62 21.75 13.04
CA CYS A 258 -29.57 20.73 12.00
C CYS A 258 -29.90 21.30 10.62
N PHE A 259 -29.57 20.53 9.58
CA PHE A 259 -30.08 20.79 8.23
C PHE A 259 -30.46 19.48 7.55
N THR A 260 -31.47 19.56 6.68
CA THR A 260 -32.00 18.41 5.95
C THR A 260 -31.64 18.52 4.48
N VAL A 261 -31.20 17.41 3.88
CA VAL A 261 -30.90 17.34 2.44
C VAL A 261 -31.57 16.13 1.83
N VAL A 262 -32.38 16.37 0.79
CA VAL A 262 -32.86 15.32 -0.11
C VAL A 262 -31.74 14.98 -1.11
N MET A 263 -31.37 13.71 -1.18
CA MET A 263 -30.32 13.23 -2.06
C MET A 263 -30.69 13.42 -3.53
N ARG A 264 -29.74 13.92 -4.32
CA ARG A 264 -29.85 14.16 -5.77
C ARG A 264 -28.83 13.31 -6.51
N PRO A 265 -28.96 13.08 -7.83
CA PRO A 265 -28.00 12.29 -8.59
C PRO A 265 -26.55 12.78 -8.47
N THR A 266 -26.34 14.09 -8.31
CA THR A 266 -25.01 14.69 -8.11
C THR A 266 -24.42 14.45 -6.71
N HIS A 267 -25.25 14.04 -5.76
CA HIS A 267 -24.81 13.67 -4.41
C HIS A 267 -24.40 12.20 -4.38
N VAL A 268 -25.14 11.32 -5.10
CA VAL A 268 -25.06 9.87 -4.88
C VAL A 268 -24.65 9.00 -6.08
N TYR A 269 -24.81 9.49 -7.31
CA TYR A 269 -24.56 8.70 -8.53
C TYR A 269 -23.40 9.23 -9.37
N ARG A 270 -23.22 10.55 -9.40
CA ARG A 270 -22.20 11.23 -10.18
C ARG A 270 -21.65 12.40 -9.40
N ARG A 271 -20.38 12.76 -9.60
CA ARG A 271 -19.68 13.90 -8.95
C ARG A 271 -19.46 13.78 -7.43
N PHE A 272 -20.33 13.10 -6.69
CA PHE A 272 -20.25 12.88 -5.24
C PHE A 272 -19.92 14.18 -4.50
N PHE A 273 -20.76 15.19 -4.69
CA PHE A 273 -20.61 16.48 -4.05
C PHE A 273 -21.89 16.85 -3.30
N LEU A 274 -21.86 16.89 -1.97
CA LEU A 274 -22.98 17.34 -1.15
C LEU A 274 -22.87 18.83 -0.87
N THR A 275 -23.80 19.62 -1.38
CA THR A 275 -23.89 21.04 -1.03
C THR A 275 -24.47 21.21 0.37
N ILE A 276 -23.78 21.98 1.23
CA ILE A 276 -24.29 22.36 2.54
C ILE A 276 -25.11 23.66 2.40
N PRO A 277 -26.32 23.76 3.00
CA PRO A 277 -27.14 24.97 2.93
C PRO A 277 -26.38 26.22 3.40
N THR A 278 -26.30 27.23 2.54
CA THR A 278 -25.52 28.46 2.77
C THR A 278 -25.91 29.17 4.07
N LYS A 279 -27.21 29.26 4.38
CA LYS A 279 -27.70 29.86 5.63
C LYS A 279 -27.14 29.16 6.87
N TRP A 280 -27.15 27.82 6.88
CA TRP A 280 -26.59 27.03 7.98
C TRP A 280 -25.06 27.11 8.03
N ALA A 281 -24.39 27.06 6.87
CA ALA A 281 -22.94 27.12 6.78
C ALA A 281 -22.37 28.46 7.29
N ARG A 282 -23.02 29.59 6.98
CA ARG A 282 -22.57 30.92 7.44
C ARG A 282 -22.51 31.04 8.96
N VAL A 283 -23.39 30.33 9.67
CA VAL A 283 -23.46 30.38 11.13
C VAL A 283 -22.51 29.36 11.77
N ASN A 284 -22.43 28.16 11.20
CA ASN A 284 -21.80 27.01 11.85
C ASN A 284 -20.43 26.61 11.28
N VAL A 285 -20.01 27.19 10.15
CA VAL A 285 -18.86 26.72 9.36
C VAL A 285 -17.94 27.89 9.03
N HIS A 286 -16.67 27.78 9.40
CA HIS A 286 -15.67 28.76 8.96
C HIS A 286 -15.54 28.80 7.42
N PRO A 287 -15.37 29.99 6.81
CA PRO A 287 -15.27 30.17 5.36
C PRO A 287 -13.86 29.78 4.84
N LYS A 288 -13.45 28.55 5.12
CA LYS A 288 -12.19 27.93 4.71
C LYS A 288 -12.40 26.46 4.39
N ASN A 289 -11.50 25.88 3.61
CA ASN A 289 -11.47 24.43 3.46
C ASN A 289 -11.10 23.79 4.80
N GLN A 290 -11.89 22.82 5.25
CA GLN A 290 -11.68 22.13 6.53
C GLN A 290 -12.28 20.72 6.48
N ASP A 291 -11.92 19.90 7.46
CA ASP A 291 -12.40 18.52 7.55
C ASP A 291 -13.70 18.48 8.39
N PHE A 292 -14.61 17.61 7.97
CA PHE A 292 -15.88 17.31 8.64
C PHE A 292 -15.85 15.84 9.04
N VAL A 293 -16.38 15.55 10.22
CA VAL A 293 -16.60 14.18 10.70
C VAL A 293 -18.09 13.88 10.62
N LEU A 294 -18.47 12.87 9.83
CA LEU A 294 -19.85 12.40 9.71
C LEU A 294 -20.01 11.14 10.54
N ARG A 295 -20.94 11.10 11.49
CA ARG A 295 -21.22 9.91 12.31
C ARG A 295 -22.62 9.41 12.03
N THR A 296 -22.77 8.11 11.83
CA THR A 296 -24.06 7.42 11.91
C THR A 296 -24.13 6.67 13.23
N GLU A 297 -25.21 5.93 13.49
CA GLU A 297 -25.30 5.09 14.70
C GLU A 297 -24.20 4.02 14.80
N LEU A 298 -23.62 3.60 13.67
CA LEU A 298 -22.70 2.46 13.61
C LEU A 298 -21.27 2.86 13.18
N ASP A 299 -21.12 3.95 12.42
CA ASP A 299 -19.89 4.22 11.70
C ASP A 299 -19.50 5.71 11.75
N THR A 300 -18.22 6.01 11.51
CA THR A 300 -17.68 7.38 11.45
C THR A 300 -16.86 7.58 10.18
N PHE A 301 -17.09 8.68 9.49
CA PHE A 301 -16.48 9.03 8.20
C PHE A 301 -15.85 10.41 8.26
N LYS A 302 -14.78 10.62 7.49
CA LYS A 302 -14.19 11.96 7.29
C LYS A 302 -14.47 12.45 5.87
N ALA A 303 -14.97 13.67 5.76
CA ALA A 303 -15.21 14.33 4.49
C ALA A 303 -14.56 15.72 4.48
N LYS A 304 -14.08 16.18 3.32
CA LYS A 304 -13.53 17.54 3.17
C LYS A 304 -14.59 18.51 2.72
N TYR A 305 -14.77 19.58 3.49
CA TYR A 305 -15.55 20.74 3.10
C TYR A 305 -14.73 21.64 2.18
N HIS A 306 -15.29 21.94 1.01
CA HIS A 306 -14.73 22.87 0.05
C HIS A 306 -15.54 24.16 0.05
N CYS A 307 -14.92 25.25 0.51
CA CYS A 307 -15.53 26.57 0.58
C CYS A 307 -15.48 27.25 -0.79
N ARG A 308 -16.61 27.80 -1.26
CA ARG A 308 -16.72 28.62 -2.48
C ARG A 308 -17.61 29.84 -2.20
N GLY A 309 -16.99 31.01 -2.16
CA GLY A 309 -17.71 32.26 -1.86
C GLY A 309 -18.30 32.23 -0.46
N ASP A 310 -19.62 32.37 -0.37
CA ASP A 310 -20.41 32.42 0.86
C ASP A 310 -20.96 31.05 1.31
N GLY A 311 -20.68 29.97 0.56
CA GLY A 311 -21.14 28.61 0.86
C GLY A 311 -20.08 27.54 0.55
N GLY A 312 -20.51 26.28 0.46
CA GLY A 312 -19.60 25.17 0.18
C GLY A 312 -20.27 23.81 0.30
N GLY A 313 -19.46 22.76 0.19
CA GLY A 313 -19.98 21.39 0.23
C GLY A 313 -18.93 20.34 0.49
N LEU A 314 -19.37 19.13 0.83
CA LEU A 314 -18.53 17.97 1.05
C LEU A 314 -18.20 17.31 -0.29
N LYS A 315 -16.92 17.08 -0.55
CA LYS A 315 -16.45 16.43 -1.79
C LYS A 315 -15.63 15.19 -1.51
N LYS A 316 -14.39 15.36 -1.07
CA LYS A 316 -13.47 14.24 -0.85
C LYS A 316 -13.90 13.48 0.40
N GLY A 317 -14.22 12.18 0.28
CA GLY A 317 -14.71 11.33 1.37
C GLY A 317 -16.23 11.25 1.49
N TRP A 318 -16.98 12.10 0.78
CA TRP A 318 -18.44 12.04 0.71
C TRP A 318 -18.94 10.81 -0.07
N ASP A 319 -18.23 10.47 -1.15
CA ASP A 319 -18.41 9.24 -1.92
C ASP A 319 -18.37 7.97 -1.06
N ASN A 320 -17.44 7.89 -0.11
CA ASN A 320 -17.36 6.77 0.82
C ASN A 320 -18.57 6.71 1.75
N PHE A 321 -19.00 7.85 2.28
CA PHE A 321 -20.21 7.93 3.10
C PHE A 321 -21.44 7.44 2.33
N VAL A 322 -21.60 7.90 1.07
CA VAL A 322 -22.73 7.50 0.20
C VAL A 322 -22.74 6.01 -0.07
N VAL A 323 -21.62 5.44 -0.54
CA VAL A 323 -21.61 4.04 -0.96
C VAL A 323 -21.72 3.10 0.23
N HIS A 324 -21.05 3.39 1.34
CA HIS A 324 -21.12 2.55 2.54
C HIS A 324 -22.52 2.51 3.15
N ASN A 325 -23.22 3.65 3.08
CA ASN A 325 -24.59 3.74 3.52
C ASN A 325 -25.59 3.45 2.39
N PHE A 326 -25.19 2.97 1.21
CA PHE A 326 -26.09 2.69 0.09
C PHE A 326 -27.09 3.84 -0.18
N LEU A 327 -26.64 5.10 -0.08
CA LEU A 327 -27.52 6.25 -0.27
C LEU A 327 -27.91 6.37 -1.73
N GLU A 328 -29.21 6.58 -1.98
CA GLU A 328 -29.77 6.71 -3.31
C GLU A 328 -30.53 8.03 -3.47
N GLU A 329 -30.93 8.34 -4.71
CA GLU A 329 -31.71 9.55 -4.99
C GLU A 329 -33.04 9.51 -4.22
N PHE A 330 -33.48 10.69 -3.76
CA PHE A 330 -34.66 10.91 -2.94
C PHE A 330 -34.57 10.43 -1.48
N ASP A 331 -33.52 9.67 -1.08
CA ASP A 331 -33.27 9.45 0.36
C ASP A 331 -33.04 10.80 1.05
N VAL A 332 -33.47 10.92 2.29
CA VAL A 332 -33.38 12.19 3.02
C VAL A 332 -32.42 12.04 4.19
N CYS A 333 -31.39 12.88 4.24
CA CYS A 333 -30.44 12.91 5.35
C CYS A 333 -30.68 14.14 6.22
N VAL A 334 -30.72 13.95 7.53
CA VAL A 334 -30.73 15.03 8.53
C VAL A 334 -29.37 15.06 9.21
N PHE A 335 -28.70 16.21 9.17
CA PHE A 335 -27.36 16.41 9.73
C PHE A 335 -27.46 17.28 10.98
N HIS A 336 -27.12 16.73 12.13
CA HIS A 336 -27.13 17.42 13.42
C HIS A 336 -25.72 17.84 13.81
N LEU A 337 -25.53 19.09 14.20
CA LEU A 337 -24.24 19.53 14.72
C LEU A 337 -23.99 18.96 16.12
N ALA A 338 -22.93 18.17 16.27
CA ALA A 338 -22.46 17.70 17.56
C ALA A 338 -21.35 18.63 18.10
N SER A 339 -21.28 18.80 19.42
CA SER A 339 -20.20 19.57 20.06
C SER A 339 -18.84 18.91 19.80
N GLY A 340 -17.96 19.60 19.07
CA GLY A 340 -16.70 19.04 18.58
C GLY A 340 -15.63 18.76 19.65
N ILE A 341 -14.70 17.87 19.33
CA ILE A 341 -13.43 17.66 20.04
C ILE A 341 -12.34 18.16 19.08
N ASN A 342 -11.60 19.21 19.45
CA ASN A 342 -10.43 19.76 18.73
C ASN A 342 -10.71 20.28 17.29
N ASP A 343 -11.28 21.48 17.16
CA ASP A 343 -11.37 22.29 15.91
C ASP A 343 -12.07 21.67 14.68
N ASP A 344 -12.44 20.38 14.68
CA ASP A 344 -13.16 19.69 13.61
C ASP A 344 -14.70 19.78 13.79
N ILE A 345 -15.43 19.99 12.68
CA ILE A 345 -16.91 20.04 12.70
C ILE A 345 -17.47 18.61 12.62
N VAL A 346 -18.24 18.21 13.64
CA VAL A 346 -18.83 16.87 13.76
C VAL A 346 -20.32 16.94 13.45
N LEU A 347 -20.80 16.11 12.53
CA LEU A 347 -22.20 15.97 12.15
C LEU A 347 -22.71 14.56 12.42
N ASP A 348 -23.73 14.43 13.26
CA ASP A 348 -24.49 13.19 13.42
C ASP A 348 -25.57 13.11 12.34
N VAL A 349 -25.56 12.05 11.53
CA VAL A 349 -26.34 11.91 10.31
C VAL A 349 -27.39 10.82 10.45
N SER A 350 -28.66 11.22 10.39
CA SER A 350 -29.82 10.32 10.35
C SER A 350 -30.29 10.15 8.90
N ILE A 351 -30.48 8.91 8.45
CA ILE A 351 -30.83 8.58 7.07
C ILE A 351 -32.27 8.05 7.01
N PHE A 352 -33.13 8.74 6.29
CA PHE A 352 -34.53 8.38 6.04
C PHE A 352 -34.68 7.86 4.62
N ARG A 353 -34.95 6.57 4.51
CA ARG A 353 -35.06 5.89 3.22
C ARG A 353 -36.39 6.17 2.57
N VAL A 354 -36.35 6.44 1.28
CA VAL A 354 -37.56 6.65 0.49
C VAL A 354 -38.17 5.33 -0.01
N VAL A 355 -37.46 4.21 0.06
CA VAL A 355 -38.04 2.84 0.04
C VAL A 355 -37.34 2.02 1.12
N GLU A 356 -38.11 1.25 1.89
CA GLU A 356 -37.57 0.49 3.02
C GLU A 356 -36.62 -0.66 2.61
N GLY A 357 -36.76 -1.19 1.40
CA GLY A 357 -35.86 -2.21 0.86
C GLY A 357 -34.55 -1.59 0.34
N VAL A 358 -33.42 -1.87 1.00
CA VAL A 358 -32.10 -1.43 0.55
C VAL A 358 -31.67 -2.28 -0.65
N ILE A 359 -31.79 -1.72 -1.86
CA ILE A 359 -31.21 -2.27 -3.08
C ILE A 359 -29.99 -1.41 -3.42
N PRO A 360 -28.77 -1.92 -3.23
CA PRO A 360 -27.59 -1.13 -3.49
C PRO A 360 -27.47 -0.69 -4.96
N PRO A 361 -27.03 0.55 -5.22
CA PRO A 361 -26.76 1.01 -6.56
C PRO A 361 -25.52 0.33 -7.14
N LYS A 362 -25.55 0.02 -8.45
CA LYS A 362 -24.40 -0.48 -9.20
C LYS A 362 -23.36 0.60 -9.29
N CYS A 363 -22.11 0.35 -8.94
CA CYS A 363 -21.07 1.37 -9.03
C CYS A 363 -19.91 0.84 -9.88
N THR A 364 -19.44 1.63 -10.85
CA THR A 364 -18.28 1.24 -11.67
C THR A 364 -17.09 0.93 -10.77
N SER A 365 -16.61 -0.32 -10.81
CA SER A 365 -15.60 -0.95 -9.95
C SER A 365 -15.98 -1.29 -8.49
N ARG A 366 -17.26 -1.44 -8.13
CA ARG A 366 -17.67 -1.81 -6.76
C ARG A 366 -18.74 -2.90 -6.62
N ASP A 367 -18.98 -3.72 -7.64
CA ASP A 367 -20.12 -4.65 -7.62
C ASP A 367 -19.94 -5.89 -6.70
N GLU A 368 -18.72 -6.32 -6.35
CA GLU A 368 -18.55 -7.45 -5.40
C GLU A 368 -18.49 -7.03 -3.92
N TYR A 369 -18.16 -5.76 -3.63
CA TYR A 369 -18.14 -5.22 -2.25
C TYR A 369 -19.55 -5.16 -1.64
N ILE A 370 -20.54 -5.01 -2.51
CA ILE A 370 -21.94 -4.86 -2.18
C ILE A 370 -22.55 -6.24 -1.80
N GLU A 371 -22.30 -7.30 -2.58
CA GLU A 371 -22.83 -8.64 -2.28
C GLU A 371 -22.23 -9.27 -1.01
N ALA A 372 -20.92 -9.14 -0.77
CA ALA A 372 -20.27 -9.72 0.41
C ALA A 372 -20.68 -9.04 1.74
N HIS A 373 -21.05 -7.75 1.69
CA HIS A 373 -21.43 -6.97 2.87
C HIS A 373 -22.95 -6.97 3.14
N ILE A 374 -23.78 -7.10 2.10
CA ILE A 374 -25.22 -7.39 2.25
C ILE A 374 -25.43 -8.73 2.96
N LEU A 375 -24.61 -9.74 2.64
CA LEU A 375 -24.66 -11.03 3.31
C LEU A 375 -24.24 -10.94 4.80
N SER A 376 -23.33 -10.04 5.18
CA SER A 376 -22.95 -9.84 6.58
C SER A 376 -24.00 -9.04 7.38
N LYS A 377 -24.64 -8.03 6.77
CA LYS A 377 -25.72 -7.24 7.40
C LYS A 377 -27.05 -8.02 7.49
N LEU A 378 -27.42 -8.84 6.50
CA LEU A 378 -28.60 -9.72 6.57
C LEU A 378 -28.45 -10.87 7.57
N GLN A 379 -27.22 -11.25 7.93
CA GLN A 379 -26.94 -12.25 8.98
C GLN A 379 -26.99 -11.65 10.39
N SER A 380 -26.76 -10.34 10.55
CA SER A 380 -26.88 -9.64 11.84
C SER A 380 -28.33 -9.57 12.33
N THR A 381 -29.30 -9.46 11.43
CA THR A 381 -30.74 -9.39 11.76
C THR A 381 -31.42 -10.74 11.95
N ARG A 382 -30.70 -11.87 11.83
CA ARG A 382 -31.23 -13.23 12.13
C ARG A 382 -30.73 -13.83 13.44
N LYS A 383 -29.90 -13.13 14.22
CA LYS A 383 -29.50 -13.59 15.57
C LYS A 383 -30.51 -13.16 16.63
N ALA A 384 -31.74 -13.65 16.47
CA ALA A 384 -32.69 -13.83 17.55
C ALA A 384 -33.43 -15.15 17.26
N PHE A 385 -32.87 -16.25 17.80
CA PHE A 385 -33.51 -17.52 18.21
C PHE A 385 -32.60 -18.74 17.97
N ALA A 386 -32.25 -19.40 19.10
CA ALA A 386 -31.91 -20.83 19.30
C ALA A 386 -30.72 -21.43 18.53
N GLY A 387 -29.90 -22.35 19.04
CA GLY A 387 -29.92 -23.17 20.26
C GLY A 387 -28.88 -24.30 20.08
N THR A 388 -28.28 -24.70 21.20
CA THR A 388 -27.28 -25.73 21.51
C THR A 388 -27.31 -27.05 20.70
N MET A 389 -26.14 -27.68 20.45
CA MET A 389 -25.83 -29.10 20.77
C MET A 389 -24.41 -29.55 20.37
N LEU A 390 -23.77 -30.30 21.28
CA LEU A 390 -22.50 -31.05 21.19
C LEU A 390 -22.63 -32.32 20.31
N PHE A 391 -21.51 -32.91 19.88
CA PHE A 391 -21.09 -34.30 20.18
C PHE A 391 -19.74 -34.66 19.50
N SER A 392 -18.87 -35.29 20.28
CA SER A 392 -17.64 -36.00 19.90
C SER A 392 -17.92 -37.44 19.43
N VAL A 393 -16.97 -38.08 18.73
CA VAL A 393 -16.39 -39.43 19.03
C VAL A 393 -15.37 -39.83 17.95
N ALA A 394 -14.32 -40.52 18.42
CA ALA A 394 -13.07 -40.93 17.77
C ALA A 394 -13.16 -42.21 16.90
N ALA A 395 -12.07 -42.50 16.17
CA ALA A 395 -11.68 -43.88 15.81
C ALA A 395 -10.15 -44.03 15.67
N THR A 396 -9.61 -44.99 16.41
CA THR A 396 -8.22 -45.49 16.51
C THR A 396 -7.93 -46.66 15.55
N THR A 397 -6.65 -46.88 15.21
CA THR A 397 -5.91 -48.19 15.11
C THR A 397 -4.54 -47.95 14.44
N LEU A 398 -3.39 -48.55 14.76
CA LEU A 398 -2.87 -49.50 15.77
C LEU A 398 -1.33 -49.33 15.74
N ALA A 399 -0.69 -49.25 16.91
CA ALA A 399 0.77 -49.31 17.06
C ALA A 399 1.13 -50.65 17.73
N GLU A 400 2.22 -51.28 17.30
CA GLU A 400 2.79 -52.44 18.02
C GLU A 400 3.53 -51.93 19.28
N GLU A 401 3.13 -52.46 20.44
CA GLU A 401 3.59 -52.06 21.77
C GLU A 401 4.97 -52.65 22.12
N VAL A 402 5.86 -51.80 22.63
CA VAL A 402 7.03 -52.22 23.41
C VAL A 402 6.61 -52.24 24.89
N HIS A 403 6.62 -53.41 25.53
CA HIS A 403 6.19 -53.58 26.92
C HIS A 403 7.00 -52.71 27.91
N ALA A 404 6.31 -51.83 28.65
CA ALA A 404 6.85 -51.15 29.82
C ALA A 404 6.84 -52.07 31.05
N LYS A 405 7.89 -52.00 31.89
CA LYS A 405 8.02 -52.75 33.15
C LYS A 405 6.97 -52.30 34.19
N GLU A 406 6.56 -53.23 35.08
CA GLU A 406 5.62 -53.00 36.20
C GLU A 406 6.04 -51.83 37.12
N HIS A 407 5.03 -51.07 37.60
CA HIS A 407 5.17 -49.97 38.56
C HIS A 407 5.76 -50.44 39.91
N VAL A 408 6.75 -49.70 40.44
CA VAL A 408 7.43 -50.03 41.70
C VAL A 408 6.80 -49.22 42.84
N GLN A 409 6.06 -49.88 43.74
CA GLN A 409 5.53 -49.24 44.95
C GLN A 409 6.65 -48.88 45.94
N SER A 410 6.85 -47.59 46.17
CA SER A 410 7.81 -47.07 47.16
C SER A 410 7.30 -47.20 48.60
N LYS A 411 8.21 -47.55 49.53
CA LYS A 411 7.96 -47.51 51.00
C LYS A 411 8.13 -46.10 51.58
N PHE A 412 8.72 -45.18 50.83
CA PHE A 412 8.92 -43.80 51.23
C PHE A 412 7.61 -43.01 51.01
N ARG A 413 7.01 -42.51 52.09
CA ARG A 413 5.74 -41.77 52.07
C ARG A 413 5.88 -40.40 52.75
N PRO A 414 6.35 -39.37 52.02
CA PRO A 414 6.41 -38.01 52.53
C PRO A 414 5.00 -37.42 52.74
N ASN A 415 4.84 -36.52 53.70
CA ASN A 415 3.55 -35.91 54.03
C ASN A 415 3.24 -34.68 53.17
N ASP A 416 4.25 -33.88 52.83
CA ASP A 416 4.09 -32.72 51.94
C ASP A 416 5.24 -32.63 50.94
N VAL A 417 4.89 -32.66 49.66
CA VAL A 417 5.83 -32.54 48.55
C VAL A 417 5.36 -31.42 47.64
N VAL A 418 6.19 -30.39 47.45
CA VAL A 418 5.88 -29.24 46.60
C VAL A 418 7.00 -29.01 45.60
N LEU A 419 6.69 -29.12 44.31
CA LEU A 419 7.61 -28.85 43.22
C LEU A 419 7.38 -27.44 42.68
N TYR A 420 8.38 -26.57 42.84
CA TYR A 420 8.45 -25.28 42.18
C TYR A 420 9.13 -25.45 40.82
N GLN A 421 8.45 -25.04 39.75
CA GLN A 421 8.86 -25.36 38.39
C GLN A 421 8.59 -24.22 37.40
N TYR A 422 9.08 -24.42 36.18
CA TYR A 422 8.40 -23.92 34.99
C TYR A 422 7.77 -25.11 34.28
N GLU A 423 6.55 -24.97 33.77
CA GLU A 423 5.81 -26.09 33.15
C GLU A 423 6.58 -26.74 32.00
N ALA A 424 7.22 -25.92 31.17
CA ALA A 424 8.02 -26.34 30.03
C ALA A 424 9.48 -26.72 30.38
N CYS A 425 9.88 -26.76 31.66
CA CYS A 425 11.27 -27.01 32.02
C CYS A 425 11.62 -28.51 31.96
N PRO A 426 12.59 -28.94 31.12
CA PRO A 426 12.97 -30.35 31.01
C PRO A 426 13.55 -30.91 32.32
N PHE A 427 14.27 -30.09 33.09
CA PHE A 427 14.79 -30.46 34.40
C PHE A 427 13.67 -30.65 35.44
N CYS A 428 12.57 -29.89 35.36
CA CYS A 428 11.41 -30.09 36.22
C CYS A 428 10.65 -31.37 35.83
N ASN A 429 10.50 -31.63 34.54
CA ASN A 429 9.87 -32.85 34.04
C ASN A 429 10.66 -34.11 34.38
N LYS A 430 12.00 -34.02 34.43
CA LYS A 430 12.87 -35.08 34.97
C LYS A 430 12.51 -35.44 36.42
N VAL A 431 12.25 -34.44 37.27
CA VAL A 431 11.82 -34.64 38.67
C VAL A 431 10.39 -35.18 38.74
N LYS A 432 9.45 -34.64 37.93
CA LYS A 432 8.07 -35.17 37.85
C LYS A 432 8.06 -36.64 37.49
N ALA A 433 8.77 -37.03 36.43
CA ALA A 433 8.83 -38.41 35.96
C ALA A 433 9.36 -39.36 37.05
N PHE A 434 10.35 -38.91 37.84
CA PHE A 434 10.84 -39.68 38.98
C PHE A 434 9.76 -39.86 40.07
N LEU A 435 9.09 -38.76 40.46
CA LEU A 435 8.01 -38.81 41.46
C LEU A 435 6.84 -39.69 41.00
N ASP A 436 6.43 -39.55 39.74
CA ASP A 436 5.40 -40.35 39.08
C ASP A 436 5.78 -41.85 39.06
N TYR A 437 7.03 -42.18 38.72
CA TYR A 437 7.50 -43.56 38.66
C TYR A 437 7.41 -44.30 40.00
N TYR A 438 7.62 -43.59 41.11
CA TYR A 438 7.53 -44.13 42.48
C TYR A 438 6.17 -43.88 43.15
N ASP A 439 5.17 -43.39 42.40
CA ASP A 439 3.83 -43.05 42.88
C ASP A 439 3.83 -42.08 44.09
N ILE A 440 4.74 -41.10 44.09
CA ILE A 440 4.86 -40.09 45.15
C ILE A 440 3.98 -38.88 44.80
N PRO A 441 2.92 -38.57 45.59
CA PRO A 441 2.07 -37.43 45.30
C PRO A 441 2.78 -36.11 45.59
N TYR A 442 2.62 -35.12 44.70
CA TYR A 442 3.22 -33.79 44.84
C TYR A 442 2.28 -32.67 44.37
N LYS A 443 2.47 -31.48 44.92
CA LYS A 443 1.83 -30.24 44.46
C LYS A 443 2.79 -29.50 43.55
N VAL A 444 2.24 -28.78 42.57
CA VAL A 444 3.02 -27.95 41.65
C VAL A 444 2.79 -26.47 41.97
N VAL A 445 3.88 -25.71 42.02
CA VAL A 445 3.85 -24.25 42.08
C VAL A 445 4.58 -23.71 40.85
N GLU A 446 3.85 -23.06 39.97
CA GLU A 446 4.44 -22.42 38.79
C GLU A 446 5.16 -21.14 39.21
N VAL A 447 6.46 -21.08 38.92
CA VAL A 447 7.31 -19.93 39.25
C VAL A 447 7.29 -18.94 38.10
N ASN A 448 7.05 -17.67 38.39
CA ASN A 448 7.16 -16.65 37.35
C ASN A 448 8.65 -16.40 37.02
N PRO A 449 9.09 -16.56 35.76
CA PRO A 449 10.51 -16.54 35.40
C PRO A 449 11.18 -15.16 35.59
N ILE A 450 10.39 -14.09 35.50
CA ILE A 450 10.86 -12.69 35.63
C ILE A 450 10.87 -12.28 37.11
N SER A 451 9.72 -12.40 37.77
CA SER A 451 9.56 -11.85 39.12
C SER A 451 10.11 -12.77 40.21
N LYS A 452 10.14 -14.08 39.95
CA LYS A 452 10.61 -15.15 40.86
C LYS A 452 10.06 -15.01 42.28
N LYS A 453 8.87 -14.43 42.42
CA LYS A 453 8.27 -14.08 43.71
C LYS A 453 7.96 -15.33 44.52
N GLU A 454 7.56 -16.39 43.83
CA GLU A 454 7.17 -17.68 44.39
C GLU A 454 8.35 -18.41 45.03
N ILE A 455 9.58 -18.12 44.58
CA ILE A 455 10.84 -18.68 45.11
C ILE A 455 11.71 -17.62 45.78
N LYS A 456 11.13 -16.46 46.15
CA LYS A 456 11.90 -15.37 46.77
C LYS A 456 12.62 -15.81 48.05
N TRP A 457 12.01 -16.73 48.78
CA TRP A 457 12.50 -17.32 50.04
C TRP A 457 13.71 -18.24 49.87
N SER A 458 13.97 -18.78 48.67
CA SER A 458 15.09 -19.68 48.39
C SER A 458 16.30 -18.89 47.89
N ASP A 459 17.51 -19.19 48.39
CA ASP A 459 18.75 -18.63 47.83
C ASP A 459 19.08 -19.18 46.43
N TYR A 460 18.54 -20.35 46.09
CA TYR A 460 18.59 -20.91 44.75
C TYR A 460 17.50 -20.27 43.87
N LYS A 461 17.91 -19.51 42.85
CA LYS A 461 17.02 -18.69 41.98
C LYS A 461 16.68 -19.34 40.64
N LYS A 462 16.76 -20.67 40.56
CA LYS A 462 16.44 -21.50 39.40
C LYS A 462 15.44 -22.59 39.81
N VAL A 463 14.85 -23.27 38.84
CA VAL A 463 13.98 -24.45 39.04
C VAL A 463 14.60 -25.67 38.35
N PRO A 464 14.29 -26.91 38.77
CA PRO A 464 13.36 -27.29 39.83
C PRO A 464 13.86 -26.97 41.25
N ILE A 465 12.92 -26.62 42.13
CA ILE A 465 13.10 -26.68 43.59
C ILE A 465 12.03 -27.61 44.14
N LEU A 466 12.44 -28.69 44.79
CA LEU A 466 11.53 -29.64 45.42
C LEU A 466 11.59 -29.48 46.93
N MET A 467 10.44 -29.19 47.54
CA MET A 467 10.26 -29.22 48.99
C MET A 467 9.71 -30.59 49.39
N VAL A 468 10.34 -31.26 50.34
CA VAL A 468 9.89 -32.54 50.89
C VAL A 468 9.89 -32.45 52.40
N ASP A 469 8.71 -32.44 53.03
CA ASP A 469 8.53 -32.32 54.49
C ASP A 469 9.28 -31.12 55.11
N GLY A 470 9.39 -30.02 54.36
CA GLY A 470 10.11 -28.81 54.77
C GLY A 470 11.59 -28.76 54.35
N ASP A 471 12.17 -29.86 53.86
CA ASP A 471 13.53 -29.88 53.33
C ASP A 471 13.57 -29.36 51.90
N GLN A 472 14.42 -28.36 51.64
CA GLN A 472 14.65 -27.85 50.28
C GLN A 472 15.68 -28.72 49.54
N MET A 473 15.30 -29.18 48.35
CA MET A 473 16.19 -29.82 47.37
C MET A 473 16.19 -29.03 46.07
N VAL A 474 17.36 -28.88 45.46
CA VAL A 474 17.60 -28.08 44.25
C VAL A 474 18.48 -28.88 43.30
N ASP A 475 18.46 -28.51 42.02
CA ASP A 475 19.08 -29.25 40.92
C ASP A 475 18.44 -30.62 40.66
N SER A 476 17.98 -30.86 39.43
CA SER A 476 17.22 -32.08 39.11
C SER A 476 17.98 -33.38 39.34
N SER A 477 19.31 -33.39 39.14
CA SER A 477 20.13 -34.58 39.36
C SER A 477 20.37 -34.81 40.84
N ASP A 478 20.66 -33.76 41.60
CA ASP A 478 20.84 -33.84 43.06
C ASP A 478 19.54 -34.21 43.79
N ILE A 479 18.39 -33.69 43.32
CA ILE A 479 17.07 -34.05 43.82
C ILE A 479 16.85 -35.55 43.67
N ILE A 480 17.10 -36.10 42.49
CA ILE A 480 16.93 -37.54 42.20
C ILE A 480 17.87 -38.38 43.06
N ASP A 481 19.12 -37.97 43.23
CA ASP A 481 20.10 -38.70 44.06
C ASP A 481 19.67 -38.75 45.54
N LYS A 482 19.22 -37.61 46.07
CA LYS A 482 18.73 -37.51 47.45
C LYS A 482 17.47 -38.34 47.66
N LEU A 483 16.52 -38.31 46.74
CA LEU A 483 15.31 -39.13 46.83
C LEU A 483 15.61 -40.61 46.66
N THR A 484 16.50 -40.98 45.74
CA THR A 484 16.92 -42.38 45.54
C THR A 484 17.55 -42.94 46.81
N LYS A 485 18.41 -42.19 47.49
CA LYS A 485 18.94 -42.56 48.82
C LYS A 485 17.85 -42.68 49.89
N LYS A 486 16.83 -41.82 49.87
CA LYS A 486 15.70 -41.89 50.82
C LYS A 486 14.81 -43.12 50.56
N ILE A 487 14.64 -43.53 49.30
CA ILE A 487 13.81 -44.68 48.90
C ILE A 487 14.58 -46.00 49.04
N HIS A 488 15.86 -46.00 48.67
CA HIS A 488 16.76 -47.14 48.67
C HIS A 488 18.06 -46.80 49.41
N PRO A 489 18.09 -46.91 50.75
CA PRO A 489 19.24 -46.52 51.57
C PRO A 489 20.53 -47.30 51.25
N ASP A 490 20.41 -48.51 50.71
CA ASP A 490 21.53 -49.42 50.43
C ASP A 490 22.15 -49.25 49.03
N VAL A 491 21.62 -48.35 48.19
CA VAL A 491 22.13 -48.13 46.82
C VAL A 491 23.39 -47.27 46.85
N GLN A 492 24.48 -47.79 46.28
CA GLN A 492 25.70 -47.01 46.02
C GLN A 492 25.53 -46.16 44.76
N LEU A 493 25.52 -44.83 44.91
CA LEU A 493 25.35 -43.86 43.81
C LEU A 493 26.66 -43.47 43.09
N GLU A 494 27.75 -44.18 43.32
CA GLU A 494 29.08 -43.86 42.77
C GLU A 494 29.45 -44.77 41.59
N ASP A 495 28.58 -44.83 40.57
CA ASP A 495 28.96 -45.37 39.26
C ASP A 495 29.44 -44.22 38.36
N ASP A 496 30.73 -44.23 38.03
CA ASP A 496 31.38 -43.21 37.20
C ASP A 496 30.81 -43.17 35.77
N GLU A 497 30.34 -44.31 35.24
CA GLU A 497 29.68 -44.34 33.94
C GLU A 497 28.28 -43.72 34.01
N GLU A 498 27.50 -44.01 35.05
CA GLU A 498 26.18 -43.39 35.24
C GLU A 498 26.29 -41.87 35.35
N LYS A 499 27.22 -41.36 36.17
CA LYS A 499 27.49 -39.92 36.32
C LYS A 499 27.90 -39.27 35.00
N LYS A 500 28.76 -39.93 34.23
CA LYS A 500 29.20 -39.46 32.91
C LYS A 500 28.03 -39.36 31.93
N TRP A 501 27.18 -40.37 31.84
CA TRP A 501 26.02 -40.35 30.94
C TRP A 501 24.96 -39.36 31.40
N ARG A 502 24.69 -39.25 32.71
CA ARG A 502 23.79 -38.22 33.26
C ARG A 502 24.31 -36.81 33.00
N GLY A 503 25.61 -36.59 33.16
CA GLY A 503 26.26 -35.33 32.81
C GLY A 503 26.18 -35.03 31.31
N TRP A 504 26.35 -36.03 30.45
CA TRP A 504 26.17 -35.86 29.01
C TRP A 504 24.70 -35.53 28.65
N VAL A 505 23.74 -36.19 29.31
CA VAL A 505 22.30 -35.91 29.12
C VAL A 505 21.98 -34.47 29.52
N ASP A 506 22.40 -34.06 30.72
CA ASP A 506 22.08 -32.73 31.26
C ASP A 506 22.78 -31.61 30.47
N ASN A 507 24.02 -31.83 30.00
CA ASN A 507 24.82 -30.79 29.31
C ASN A 507 24.66 -30.77 27.79
N HIS A 508 24.19 -31.85 27.16
CA HIS A 508 24.11 -31.96 25.70
C HIS A 508 22.74 -32.41 25.24
N LEU A 509 22.29 -33.59 25.69
CA LEU A 509 21.09 -34.22 25.15
C LEU A 509 19.84 -33.39 25.43
N VAL A 510 19.66 -32.87 26.65
CA VAL A 510 18.45 -32.12 27.05
C VAL A 510 18.28 -30.83 26.25
N HIS A 511 19.38 -30.19 25.85
CA HIS A 511 19.35 -28.99 25.03
C HIS A 511 18.98 -29.27 23.57
N ILE A 512 19.26 -30.48 23.08
CA ILE A 512 18.92 -30.93 21.72
C ILE A 512 17.52 -31.56 21.70
N LEU A 513 17.11 -32.19 22.79
CA LEU A 513 15.83 -32.88 22.94
C LEU A 513 14.70 -31.97 23.43
N SER A 514 14.95 -30.76 23.94
CA SER A 514 13.87 -29.90 24.46
C SER A 514 12.71 -29.59 23.50
N PRO A 515 12.75 -29.86 22.18
CA PRO A 515 11.56 -29.88 21.31
C PRO A 515 10.86 -31.25 21.17
N ASN A 516 11.48 -32.35 21.62
CA ASN A 516 11.19 -33.73 21.20
C ASN A 516 10.85 -34.73 22.33
N ILE A 517 10.88 -34.36 23.62
CA ILE A 517 10.69 -35.28 24.77
C ILE A 517 9.42 -35.06 25.59
N TYR A 518 8.38 -34.49 25.00
CA TYR A 518 7.12 -34.28 25.70
C TYR A 518 6.17 -35.45 25.52
N ARG A 519 5.30 -35.65 26.53
CA ARG A 519 4.41 -36.82 26.61
C ARG A 519 3.36 -36.77 25.51
N SER A 520 3.02 -35.58 25.03
CA SER A 520 2.12 -35.35 23.92
C SER A 520 2.69 -34.32 22.92
N THR A 521 2.20 -34.37 21.68
CA THR A 521 2.51 -33.41 20.63
C THR A 521 2.10 -31.98 21.00
N SER A 522 1.04 -31.80 21.80
CA SER A 522 0.59 -30.49 22.27
C SER A 522 1.57 -29.87 23.26
N GLU A 523 2.05 -30.64 24.24
CA GLU A 523 3.07 -30.17 25.19
C GLU A 523 4.41 -29.86 24.50
N ALA A 524 4.75 -30.63 23.47
CA ALA A 524 5.95 -30.38 22.65
C ALA A 524 5.87 -29.06 21.91
N LEU A 525 4.71 -28.76 21.32
CA LEU A 525 4.48 -27.53 20.58
C LEU A 525 4.44 -26.32 21.52
N GLU A 526 3.73 -26.41 22.65
CA GLU A 526 3.64 -25.33 23.64
C GLU A 526 5.02 -25.00 24.25
N SER A 527 5.83 -26.01 24.53
CA SER A 527 7.17 -25.80 25.10
C SER A 527 8.16 -25.27 24.07
N PHE A 528 8.07 -25.73 22.82
CA PHE A 528 8.82 -25.15 21.72
C PHE A 528 8.44 -23.68 21.51
N GLU A 529 7.15 -23.35 21.54
CA GLU A 529 6.64 -21.97 21.48
C GLU A 529 7.12 -21.12 22.66
N TYR A 530 7.14 -21.67 23.88
CA TYR A 530 7.66 -20.99 25.06
C TYR A 530 9.17 -20.71 24.96
N ILE A 531 9.96 -21.71 24.56
CA ILE A 531 11.43 -21.57 24.41
C ILE A 531 11.77 -20.59 23.29
N THR A 532 11.04 -20.64 22.17
CA THR A 532 11.25 -19.71 21.05
C THR A 532 10.80 -18.29 21.39
N SER A 533 9.70 -18.11 22.13
CA SER A 533 9.22 -16.78 22.57
C SER A 533 10.06 -16.13 23.67
N HIS A 534 10.94 -16.88 24.36
CA HIS A 534 11.82 -16.38 25.42
C HIS A 534 13.32 -16.58 25.10
N ALA A 535 13.68 -16.87 23.84
CA ALA A 535 15.04 -17.22 23.42
C ALA A 535 16.08 -16.12 23.73
N LYS A 536 15.66 -14.84 23.64
CA LYS A 536 16.47 -13.67 24.00
C LYS A 536 16.98 -13.69 25.45
N GLU A 537 16.24 -14.31 26.35
CA GLU A 537 16.49 -14.34 27.80
C GLU A 537 17.46 -15.46 28.20
N LEU A 538 17.70 -16.42 27.30
CA LEU A 538 18.62 -17.56 27.48
C LEU A 538 20.00 -17.34 26.83
N GLY A 539 20.29 -16.14 26.31
CA GLY A 539 21.57 -15.84 25.66
C GLY A 539 21.76 -16.50 24.29
N ILE A 540 20.70 -17.13 23.76
CA ILE A 540 20.62 -17.56 22.37
C ILE A 540 20.20 -16.32 21.58
N THR A 541 21.05 -15.85 20.68
CA THR A 541 20.77 -14.65 19.89
C THR A 541 19.54 -14.90 19.01
N GLU A 542 18.42 -14.33 19.43
CA GLU A 542 17.10 -14.39 18.79
C GLU A 542 17.10 -13.84 17.35
N LEU A 543 18.10 -13.02 16.99
CA LEU A 543 18.23 -12.38 15.69
C LEU A 543 19.67 -12.49 15.18
N ILE A 544 19.83 -12.78 13.89
CA ILE A 544 21.11 -12.69 13.18
C ILE A 544 21.44 -11.19 13.02
N PRO A 545 22.57 -10.70 13.57
CA PRO A 545 22.92 -9.28 13.48
C PRO A 545 23.27 -8.89 12.04
N ALA A 546 23.00 -7.64 11.69
CA ALA A 546 23.51 -7.06 10.45
C ALA A 546 25.03 -6.88 10.55
N TYR A 547 25.76 -7.18 9.47
CA TYR A 547 27.22 -7.06 9.44
C TYR A 547 27.70 -5.62 9.68
N LEU A 548 26.89 -4.63 9.29
CA LEU A 548 27.18 -3.21 9.49
C LEU A 548 26.64 -2.65 10.82
N ASP A 549 26.15 -3.49 11.73
CA ASP A 549 25.77 -3.03 13.07
C ASP A 549 27.02 -2.50 13.80
N PRO A 550 27.04 -1.23 14.25
CA PRO A 550 28.20 -0.67 14.96
C PRO A 550 28.51 -1.39 16.28
N ASN A 551 27.57 -2.20 16.81
CA ASN A 551 27.74 -2.98 18.03
C ASN A 551 28.14 -4.44 17.76
N LEU A 552 28.35 -4.83 16.50
CA LEU A 552 28.74 -6.19 16.14
C LEU A 552 30.09 -6.56 16.75
N LYS A 553 30.12 -7.63 17.54
CA LYS A 553 31.34 -8.08 18.21
C LYS A 553 32.03 -9.22 17.44
N PRO A 554 33.35 -9.39 17.56
CA PRO A 554 34.08 -10.49 16.91
C PRO A 554 33.50 -11.88 17.21
N GLU A 555 33.03 -12.10 18.44
CA GLU A 555 32.41 -13.36 18.86
C GLU A 555 31.05 -13.65 18.21
N ASP A 556 30.39 -12.66 17.60
CA ASP A 556 29.14 -12.84 16.88
C ASP A 556 29.37 -13.29 15.43
N LEU A 557 30.56 -13.03 14.87
CA LEU A 557 30.91 -13.42 13.51
C LEU A 557 30.75 -14.93 13.29
N LYS A 558 31.15 -15.75 14.28
CA LYS A 558 31.02 -17.21 14.22
C LYS A 558 29.58 -17.73 14.36
N LYS A 559 28.62 -16.90 14.78
CA LYS A 559 27.21 -17.28 14.97
C LYS A 559 26.35 -17.02 13.73
N GLY A 560 26.88 -16.25 12.77
CA GLY A 560 26.19 -15.82 11.56
C GLY A 560 25.90 -14.32 11.55
N VAL A 561 25.93 -13.73 10.35
CA VAL A 561 25.67 -12.29 10.12
C VAL A 561 24.85 -12.12 8.84
N SER A 562 24.10 -11.02 8.76
CA SER A 562 23.34 -10.65 7.57
C SER A 562 24.01 -9.51 6.80
N PHE A 563 24.16 -9.68 5.49
CA PHE A 563 24.62 -8.64 4.56
C PHE A 563 23.48 -7.99 3.78
N ALA A 564 22.23 -8.44 4.02
CA ALA A 564 21.09 -8.04 3.22
C ALA A 564 20.80 -6.53 3.35
N SER A 565 20.44 -5.91 2.23
CA SER A 565 19.97 -4.52 2.15
C SER A 565 18.61 -4.50 1.48
N GLY A 566 17.62 -3.88 2.13
CA GLY A 566 16.30 -3.67 1.52
C GLY A 566 16.41 -2.84 0.25
N GLY A 567 15.64 -3.19 -0.79
CA GLY A 567 15.71 -2.52 -2.10
C GLY A 567 16.80 -3.05 -3.03
N CYS A 568 17.48 -4.14 -2.67
CA CYS A 568 18.51 -4.76 -3.50
C CYS A 568 17.93 -5.88 -4.39
N GLY A 569 18.59 -6.15 -5.51
CA GLY A 569 18.22 -7.22 -6.43
C GLY A 569 19.39 -7.70 -7.30
N PHE A 570 19.11 -8.61 -8.23
CA PHE A 570 20.08 -9.15 -9.18
C PHE A 570 20.40 -8.20 -10.33
N ASP A 571 19.50 -7.28 -10.67
CA ASP A 571 19.78 -6.18 -11.60
C ASP A 571 20.63 -5.11 -10.90
N PRO A 572 21.84 -4.79 -11.40
CA PRO A 572 22.70 -3.76 -10.82
C PRO A 572 22.08 -2.36 -10.76
N GLN A 573 21.03 -2.08 -11.55
CA GLN A 573 20.32 -0.80 -11.53
C GLN A 573 19.33 -0.70 -10.35
N THR A 574 18.73 -1.81 -9.93
CA THR A 574 17.74 -1.85 -8.83
C THR A 574 18.22 -1.14 -7.56
N PRO A 575 19.39 -1.48 -6.99
CA PRO A 575 19.85 -0.81 -5.78
C PRO A 575 20.19 0.68 -6.01
N GLN A 576 20.53 1.09 -7.22
CA GLN A 576 20.84 2.50 -7.53
C GLN A 576 19.60 3.39 -7.47
N LEU A 577 18.45 2.88 -7.90
CA LEU A 577 17.18 3.62 -7.93
C LEU A 577 16.71 4.01 -6.52
N VAL A 578 17.04 3.20 -5.52
CA VAL A 578 16.61 3.38 -4.12
C VAL A 578 17.76 3.60 -3.15
N SER A 579 18.99 3.82 -3.65
CA SER A 579 20.21 4.03 -2.85
C SER A 579 20.48 2.90 -1.84
N ALA A 580 20.24 1.66 -2.24
CA ALA A 580 20.53 0.46 -1.47
C ALA A 580 21.94 -0.09 -1.73
N ILE A 581 22.44 -0.94 -0.82
CA ILE A 581 23.73 -1.62 -1.00
C ILE A 581 23.56 -2.72 -2.06
N SER A 582 24.35 -2.67 -3.13
CA SER A 582 24.26 -3.62 -4.24
C SER A 582 24.76 -5.02 -3.85
N LEU A 583 24.38 -6.08 -4.59
CA LEU A 583 24.92 -7.43 -4.35
C LEU A 583 26.44 -7.48 -4.48
N SER A 584 27.03 -6.69 -5.40
CA SER A 584 28.48 -6.55 -5.52
C SER A 584 29.11 -5.97 -4.26
N ASP A 585 28.51 -4.93 -3.69
CA ASP A 585 28.99 -4.33 -2.44
C ASP A 585 28.78 -5.28 -1.24
N GLN A 586 27.66 -6.03 -1.20
CA GLN A 586 27.44 -7.08 -0.21
C GLN A 586 28.49 -8.19 -0.30
N LEU A 587 28.96 -8.52 -1.50
CA LEU A 587 30.06 -9.47 -1.71
C LEU A 587 31.39 -8.92 -1.18
N GLU A 588 31.66 -7.61 -1.33
CA GLU A 588 32.84 -6.98 -0.72
C GLU A 588 32.76 -6.98 0.80
N LEU A 589 31.58 -6.71 1.38
CA LEU A 589 31.35 -6.86 2.82
C LEU A 589 31.56 -8.30 3.28
N PHE A 590 31.15 -9.29 2.49
CA PHE A 590 31.40 -10.70 2.77
C PHE A 590 32.90 -11.05 2.74
N LYS A 591 33.67 -10.50 1.79
CA LYS A 591 35.14 -10.66 1.77
C LYS A 591 35.80 -10.04 3.00
N GLU A 592 35.35 -8.86 3.41
CA GLU A 592 35.83 -8.21 4.63
C GLU A 592 35.49 -9.05 5.88
N TYR A 593 34.25 -9.57 5.95
CA TYR A 593 33.82 -10.50 6.99
C TYR A 593 34.73 -11.73 7.07
N ILE A 594 35.07 -12.35 5.93
CA ILE A 594 35.99 -13.50 5.90
C ILE A 594 37.35 -13.11 6.52
N GLY A 595 37.87 -11.93 6.19
CA GLY A 595 39.10 -11.42 6.79
C GLY A 595 39.00 -11.26 8.31
N LYS A 596 37.91 -10.67 8.81
CA LYS A 596 37.66 -10.51 10.26
C LYS A 596 37.47 -11.85 10.96
N LEU A 597 36.75 -12.78 10.34
CA LEU A 597 36.52 -14.12 10.87
C LEU A 597 37.84 -14.86 11.03
N LYS A 598 38.70 -14.84 10.00
CA LYS A 598 40.06 -15.41 10.06
C LYS A 598 40.89 -14.78 11.18
N GLY A 599 40.81 -13.47 11.36
CA GLY A 599 41.49 -12.79 12.47
C GLY A 599 40.97 -13.20 13.85
N ALA A 600 39.70 -13.57 13.96
CA ALA A 600 39.05 -13.93 15.22
C ALA A 600 39.21 -15.41 15.60
N VAL A 601 39.17 -16.33 14.63
CA VAL A 601 39.18 -17.80 14.89
C VAL A 601 40.34 -18.55 14.24
N GLY A 602 41.15 -17.90 13.42
CA GLY A 602 42.21 -18.54 12.62
C GLY A 602 41.72 -19.02 11.26
N GLU A 603 42.67 -19.32 10.37
CA GLU A 603 42.41 -19.68 8.96
C GLU A 603 41.64 -21.00 8.80
N GLU A 604 42.05 -22.04 9.52
CA GLU A 604 41.45 -23.38 9.44
C GLU A 604 40.01 -23.37 9.93
N GLU A 605 39.76 -22.77 11.10
CA GLU A 605 38.42 -22.71 11.65
C GLU A 605 37.51 -21.75 10.85
N ALA A 606 38.03 -20.65 10.31
CA ALA A 606 37.27 -19.81 9.40
C ALA A 606 36.86 -20.57 8.12
N HIS A 607 37.76 -21.40 7.57
CA HIS A 607 37.44 -22.26 6.44
C HIS A 607 36.36 -23.29 6.78
N ASN A 608 36.44 -23.90 7.97
CA ASN A 608 35.47 -24.84 8.49
C ASN A 608 34.08 -24.19 8.65
N ILE A 609 34.03 -22.99 9.25
CA ILE A 609 32.80 -22.21 9.40
C ILE A 609 32.18 -21.88 8.03
N LEU A 610 32.97 -21.36 7.08
CA LEU A 610 32.46 -20.98 5.75
C LEU A 610 31.90 -22.19 4.97
N THR A 611 32.58 -23.32 5.06
CA THR A 611 32.19 -24.58 4.40
C THR A 611 30.89 -25.14 4.98
N ASN A 612 30.70 -25.04 6.30
CA ASN A 612 29.55 -25.62 6.98
C ASN A 612 28.36 -24.66 7.15
N SER A 613 28.57 -23.34 7.02
CA SER A 613 27.50 -22.35 7.06
C SER A 613 26.60 -22.43 5.83
N ILE A 614 25.31 -22.16 6.01
CA ILE A 614 24.36 -22.01 4.91
C ILE A 614 24.28 -20.54 4.49
N GLN A 615 24.56 -20.25 3.23
CA GLN A 615 24.45 -18.92 2.63
C GLN A 615 23.05 -18.75 2.02
N LEU A 616 22.26 -17.85 2.59
CA LEU A 616 20.91 -17.54 2.12
C LEU A 616 20.97 -16.38 1.11
N VAL A 617 20.54 -16.63 -0.13
CA VAL A 617 20.47 -15.63 -1.21
C VAL A 617 18.99 -15.34 -1.49
N VAL A 618 18.54 -14.16 -1.05
CA VAL A 618 17.17 -13.67 -1.22
C VAL A 618 17.22 -12.34 -1.98
N ALA A 619 16.87 -12.37 -3.26
CA ALA A 619 16.91 -11.21 -4.13
C ALA A 619 15.97 -11.41 -5.34
N GLY A 620 15.67 -10.33 -6.07
CA GLY A 620 14.97 -10.37 -7.35
C GLY A 620 13.52 -9.90 -7.33
N SER A 621 12.85 -9.86 -6.18
CA SER A 621 11.52 -9.24 -6.06
C SER A 621 11.53 -7.77 -6.45
N ASP A 622 12.55 -7.03 -6.01
CA ASP A 622 12.69 -5.60 -6.29
C ASP A 622 13.06 -5.34 -7.75
N ASP A 623 13.76 -6.26 -8.41
CA ASP A 623 14.06 -6.16 -9.85
C ASP A 623 12.76 -6.14 -10.67
N LEU A 624 11.82 -7.03 -10.35
CA LEU A 624 10.55 -7.07 -11.06
C LEU A 624 9.60 -5.96 -10.61
N ALA A 625 9.32 -5.86 -9.31
CA ALA A 625 8.31 -4.95 -8.78
C ALA A 625 8.73 -3.47 -8.95
N ASN A 626 9.96 -3.12 -8.57
CA ASN A 626 10.44 -1.75 -8.63
C ASN A 626 11.01 -1.44 -10.02
N THR A 627 12.03 -2.18 -10.47
CA THR A 627 12.79 -1.79 -11.67
C THR A 627 12.04 -2.07 -12.97
N TYR A 628 11.54 -3.29 -13.15
CA TYR A 628 10.89 -3.72 -14.38
C TYR A 628 9.53 -3.05 -14.59
N PHE A 629 8.64 -3.19 -13.61
CA PHE A 629 7.26 -2.71 -13.73
C PHE A 629 7.07 -1.26 -13.30
N THR A 630 7.65 -0.82 -12.16
CA THR A 630 7.38 0.52 -11.62
C THR A 630 8.24 1.61 -12.28
N PHE A 631 9.54 1.34 -12.49
CA PHE A 631 10.48 2.30 -13.09
C PHE A 631 10.65 2.14 -14.61
N GLY A 632 9.85 1.26 -15.23
CA GLY A 632 9.65 1.22 -16.68
C GLY A 632 10.73 0.50 -17.47
N ALA A 633 11.54 -0.38 -16.86
CA ALA A 633 12.48 -1.20 -17.64
C ALA A 633 11.76 -2.13 -18.65
N GLU A 634 10.46 -2.38 -18.48
CA GLU A 634 9.61 -3.06 -19.48
C GLU A 634 9.54 -2.35 -20.84
N GLN A 635 9.89 -1.06 -20.92
CA GLN A 635 9.98 -0.32 -22.19
C GLN A 635 11.28 -0.61 -22.96
N LEU A 636 12.30 -1.12 -22.25
CA LEU A 636 13.63 -1.38 -22.78
C LEU A 636 13.88 -2.89 -22.99
N TYR A 637 13.24 -3.72 -22.17
CA TYR A 637 13.42 -5.17 -22.17
C TYR A 637 12.07 -5.88 -22.18
N ASP A 638 11.93 -6.87 -23.06
CA ASP A 638 10.90 -7.89 -22.87
C ASP A 638 11.24 -8.76 -21.64
N ILE A 639 10.22 -9.38 -21.04
CA ILE A 639 10.37 -10.11 -19.78
C ILE A 639 11.30 -11.32 -19.91
N ASN A 640 11.40 -11.93 -21.09
CA ASN A 640 12.27 -13.07 -21.32
C ASN A 640 13.75 -12.65 -21.34
N SER A 641 14.06 -11.52 -21.98
CA SER A 641 15.40 -10.92 -21.97
C SER A 641 15.79 -10.43 -20.57
N TYR A 642 14.88 -9.78 -19.85
CA TYR A 642 15.13 -9.30 -18.49
C TYR A 642 15.36 -10.46 -17.50
N SER A 643 14.55 -11.52 -17.57
CA SER A 643 14.75 -12.72 -16.76
C SER A 643 16.09 -13.42 -17.03
N ASN A 644 16.60 -13.40 -18.28
CA ASN A 644 17.93 -13.91 -18.59
C ASN A 644 19.04 -13.09 -17.91
N LEU A 645 18.90 -11.76 -17.89
CA LEU A 645 19.82 -10.87 -17.17
C LEU A 645 19.86 -11.21 -15.68
N MET A 646 18.69 -11.28 -15.03
CA MET A 646 18.58 -11.60 -13.60
C MET A 646 19.23 -12.95 -13.26
N VAL A 647 18.95 -14.00 -14.04
CA VAL A 647 19.49 -15.35 -13.81
C VAL A 647 20.99 -15.41 -14.07
N SER A 648 21.49 -14.68 -15.06
CA SER A 648 22.94 -14.56 -15.32
C SER A 648 23.65 -13.88 -14.15
N SER A 649 23.09 -12.77 -13.63
CA SER A 649 23.60 -12.09 -12.45
C SER A 649 23.58 -12.99 -11.21
N ALA A 650 22.49 -13.71 -10.98
CA ALA A 650 22.39 -14.68 -9.88
C ALA A 650 23.44 -15.79 -9.99
N SER A 651 23.61 -16.37 -11.19
CA SER A 651 24.63 -17.39 -11.48
C SER A 651 26.04 -16.89 -11.18
N SER A 652 26.35 -15.66 -11.61
CA SER A 652 27.64 -15.02 -11.34
C SER A 652 27.88 -14.86 -9.84
N PHE A 653 26.89 -14.32 -9.12
CA PHE A 653 26.97 -14.12 -7.67
C PHE A 653 27.19 -15.43 -6.90
N ILE A 654 26.46 -16.50 -7.24
CA ILE A 654 26.62 -17.83 -6.63
C ILE A 654 28.01 -18.39 -6.88
N LYS A 655 28.56 -18.23 -8.10
CA LYS A 655 29.93 -18.65 -8.42
C LYS A 655 30.97 -17.90 -7.59
N GLU A 656 30.78 -16.61 -7.35
CA GLU A 656 31.67 -15.82 -6.50
C GLU A 656 31.60 -16.26 -5.03
N LEU A 657 30.41 -16.50 -4.48
CA LEU A 657 30.27 -17.08 -3.13
C LEU A 657 31.02 -18.41 -3.02
N TYR A 658 30.86 -19.29 -4.01
CA TYR A 658 31.56 -20.57 -4.05
C TYR A 658 33.09 -20.40 -4.09
N LYS A 659 33.61 -19.46 -4.91
CA LYS A 659 35.05 -19.14 -4.95
C LYS A 659 35.57 -18.65 -3.60
N LEU A 660 34.75 -17.96 -2.82
CA LEU A 660 35.08 -17.47 -1.48
C LEU A 660 34.96 -18.53 -0.37
N GLY A 661 34.59 -19.77 -0.70
CA GLY A 661 34.57 -20.90 0.24
C GLY A 661 33.17 -21.35 0.67
N ALA A 662 32.11 -20.69 0.22
CA ALA A 662 30.74 -21.14 0.48
C ALA A 662 30.49 -22.52 -0.17
N ARG A 663 29.83 -23.43 0.55
CA ARG A 663 29.48 -24.77 0.03
C ARG A 663 28.00 -25.11 0.16
N ARG A 664 27.23 -24.43 1.00
CA ARG A 664 25.79 -24.68 1.19
C ARG A 664 25.02 -23.41 0.85
N ILE A 665 24.55 -23.27 -0.39
CA ILE A 665 23.95 -22.04 -0.91
C ILE A 665 22.46 -22.28 -1.17
N ALA A 666 21.60 -21.55 -0.46
CA ALA A 666 20.17 -21.55 -0.63
C ALA A 666 19.75 -20.34 -1.47
N VAL A 667 19.09 -20.56 -2.60
CA VAL A 667 18.63 -19.50 -3.50
C VAL A 667 17.12 -19.47 -3.48
N PHE A 668 16.54 -18.38 -2.99
CA PHE A 668 15.09 -18.26 -2.80
C PHE A 668 14.39 -17.82 -4.08
N SER A 669 13.23 -18.39 -4.33
CA SER A 669 12.36 -17.97 -5.41
C SER A 669 11.80 -16.57 -5.16
N ILE A 670 11.48 -15.87 -6.24
CA ILE A 670 10.73 -14.61 -6.18
C ILE A 670 9.30 -14.94 -5.71
N PRO A 671 8.74 -14.25 -4.70
CA PRO A 671 7.38 -14.47 -4.23
C PRO A 671 6.32 -14.09 -5.28
N PRO A 672 5.02 -14.35 -5.05
CA PRO A 672 3.93 -13.84 -5.89
C PRO A 672 3.81 -12.31 -5.79
N ILE A 673 4.73 -11.60 -6.45
CA ILE A 673 4.88 -10.15 -6.36
C ILE A 673 3.61 -9.39 -6.78
N GLY A 674 2.83 -9.93 -7.71
CA GLY A 674 1.57 -9.32 -8.13
C GLY A 674 0.52 -9.28 -7.01
N CYS A 675 0.68 -10.12 -5.98
CA CYS A 675 -0.19 -10.17 -4.82
C CYS A 675 0.26 -9.30 -3.63
N LEU A 676 1.41 -8.61 -3.73
CA LEU A 676 1.83 -7.68 -2.67
C LEU A 676 0.86 -6.50 -2.59
N PRO A 677 0.56 -5.95 -1.39
CA PRO A 677 -0.40 -4.85 -1.25
C PRO A 677 -0.09 -3.62 -2.11
N SER A 678 1.18 -3.27 -2.28
CA SER A 678 1.66 -2.21 -3.18
C SER A 678 1.35 -2.53 -4.64
N GLN A 679 1.71 -3.72 -5.12
CA GLN A 679 1.53 -4.12 -6.52
C GLN A 679 0.06 -4.30 -6.88
N ARG A 680 -0.77 -4.77 -5.93
CA ARG A 680 -2.23 -4.74 -6.04
C ARG A 680 -2.77 -3.34 -6.23
N THR A 681 -2.18 -2.34 -5.55
CA THR A 681 -2.59 -0.94 -5.69
C THR A 681 -2.20 -0.34 -7.03
N VAL A 682 -1.03 -0.71 -7.57
CA VAL A 682 -0.52 -0.16 -8.84
C VAL A 682 -1.09 -0.88 -10.07
N ALA A 683 -1.24 -2.21 -10.01
CA ALA A 683 -1.51 -3.05 -11.16
C ALA A 683 -2.70 -4.01 -10.97
N GLY A 684 -3.26 -4.09 -9.76
CA GLY A 684 -4.44 -4.91 -9.45
C GLY A 684 -5.79 -4.26 -9.79
N GLY A 685 -5.75 -3.10 -10.47
CA GLY A 685 -6.94 -2.30 -10.78
C GLY A 685 -7.69 -1.81 -9.53
N GLY A 686 -8.91 -1.29 -9.72
CA GLY A 686 -9.73 -0.76 -8.61
C GLY A 686 -10.05 -1.79 -7.52
N PHE A 687 -10.04 -3.07 -7.85
CA PHE A 687 -10.28 -4.18 -6.92
C PHE A 687 -9.04 -4.63 -6.15
N ARG A 688 -7.85 -4.09 -6.47
CA ARG A 688 -6.59 -4.49 -5.83
C ARG A 688 -6.39 -6.01 -5.86
N VAL A 689 -6.80 -6.66 -6.96
CA VAL A 689 -6.56 -8.10 -7.17
C VAL A 689 -5.10 -8.37 -7.43
N CYS A 690 -4.67 -9.62 -7.33
CA CYS A 690 -3.30 -9.97 -7.73
C CYS A 690 -3.08 -9.63 -9.20
N ALA A 691 -1.99 -8.93 -9.51
CA ALA A 691 -1.61 -8.63 -10.89
C ALA A 691 -1.01 -9.88 -11.56
N GLU A 692 -1.79 -10.55 -12.39
CA GLU A 692 -1.41 -11.83 -13.00
C GLU A 692 -0.16 -11.70 -13.90
N LYS A 693 -0.05 -10.61 -14.68
CA LYS A 693 1.15 -10.30 -15.48
C LYS A 693 2.44 -10.32 -14.62
N TYR A 694 2.35 -9.84 -13.38
CA TYR A 694 3.51 -9.71 -12.50
C TYR A 694 3.87 -11.06 -11.88
N ASN A 695 2.86 -11.85 -11.53
CA ASN A 695 3.03 -13.22 -11.06
C ASN A 695 3.61 -14.13 -12.14
N GLN A 696 3.16 -14.02 -13.39
CA GLN A 696 3.71 -14.77 -14.52
C GLN A 696 5.19 -14.41 -14.79
N ALA A 697 5.55 -13.13 -14.65
CA ALA A 697 6.95 -12.70 -14.73
C ALA A 697 7.81 -13.33 -13.62
N ALA A 698 7.33 -13.33 -12.37
CA ALA A 698 8.02 -13.99 -11.27
C ALA A 698 8.17 -15.50 -11.49
N GLN A 699 7.12 -16.19 -11.94
CA GLN A 699 7.16 -17.62 -12.27
C GLN A 699 8.14 -17.93 -13.41
N LEU A 700 8.23 -17.09 -14.43
CA LEU A 700 9.20 -17.25 -15.52
C LEU A 700 10.64 -17.17 -14.99
N VAL A 701 10.95 -16.15 -14.19
CA VAL A 701 12.29 -16.02 -13.57
C VAL A 701 12.57 -17.21 -12.67
N ASN A 702 11.62 -17.61 -11.83
CA ASN A 702 11.73 -18.75 -10.92
C ASN A 702 12.03 -20.06 -11.63
N SER A 703 11.36 -20.35 -12.75
CA SER A 703 11.62 -21.53 -13.57
C SER A 703 13.06 -21.55 -14.10
N LYS A 704 13.56 -20.42 -14.60
CA LYS A 704 14.94 -20.28 -15.07
C LYS A 704 15.95 -20.35 -13.94
N LEU A 705 15.66 -19.72 -12.81
CA LEU A 705 16.53 -19.70 -11.63
C LEU A 705 16.68 -21.10 -11.03
N SER A 706 15.59 -21.86 -10.93
CA SER A 706 15.62 -23.27 -10.52
C SER A 706 16.50 -24.11 -11.45
N SER A 707 16.31 -23.96 -12.77
CA SER A 707 17.11 -24.68 -13.76
C SER A 707 18.60 -24.35 -13.69
N GLU A 708 18.94 -23.08 -13.43
CA GLU A 708 20.32 -22.65 -13.25
C GLU A 708 20.91 -23.17 -11.94
N CYS A 709 20.16 -23.18 -10.83
CA CYS A 709 20.61 -23.79 -9.58
C CYS A 709 20.94 -25.28 -9.76
N ASP A 710 20.09 -26.04 -10.45
CA ASP A 710 20.34 -27.45 -10.79
C ASP A 710 21.59 -27.64 -11.65
N SER A 711 21.83 -26.71 -12.58
CA SER A 711 23.03 -26.67 -13.42
C SER A 711 24.29 -26.41 -12.58
N LEU A 712 24.23 -25.45 -11.66
CA LEU A 712 25.34 -25.09 -10.78
C LEU A 712 25.65 -26.18 -9.76
N ALA A 713 24.63 -26.82 -9.18
CA ALA A 713 24.80 -27.95 -8.27
C ALA A 713 25.62 -29.10 -8.88
N LYS A 714 25.50 -29.31 -10.20
CA LYS A 714 26.29 -30.32 -10.95
C LYS A 714 27.70 -29.84 -11.31
N LYS A 715 27.88 -28.53 -11.50
CA LYS A 715 29.15 -27.93 -11.97
C LYS A 715 30.08 -27.50 -10.84
N LEU A 716 29.55 -27.27 -9.64
CA LEU A 716 30.29 -26.79 -8.48
C LEU A 716 30.55 -27.97 -7.53
N PRO A 717 31.72 -28.63 -7.63
CA PRO A 717 31.99 -29.85 -6.88
C PRO A 717 31.96 -29.60 -5.37
N LYS A 718 31.50 -30.61 -4.62
CA LYS A 718 31.40 -30.57 -3.16
C LYS A 718 30.54 -29.41 -2.63
N SER A 719 29.62 -28.89 -3.44
CA SER A 719 28.66 -27.88 -3.02
C SER A 719 27.23 -28.41 -3.07
N LYS A 720 26.36 -27.77 -2.30
CA LYS A 720 24.92 -27.91 -2.31
C LYS A 720 24.35 -26.55 -2.70
N VAL A 721 23.95 -26.41 -3.96
CA VAL A 721 23.19 -25.25 -4.42
C VAL A 721 21.73 -25.68 -4.51
N VAL A 722 20.88 -25.13 -3.66
CA VAL A 722 19.49 -25.58 -3.50
C VAL A 722 18.57 -24.41 -3.80
N TYR A 723 17.67 -24.61 -4.75
CA TYR A 723 16.58 -23.69 -5.02
C TYR A 723 15.46 -23.88 -4.01
N ILE A 724 15.03 -22.80 -3.37
CA ILE A 724 14.02 -22.78 -2.32
C ILE A 724 12.76 -22.12 -2.86
N ASP A 725 11.69 -22.88 -3.01
CA ASP A 725 10.42 -22.36 -3.47
C ASP A 725 9.61 -21.77 -2.32
N ILE A 726 9.53 -20.44 -2.27
CA ILE A 726 8.64 -19.69 -1.39
C ILE A 726 7.40 -19.16 -2.11
N TYR A 727 7.34 -19.25 -3.45
CA TYR A 727 6.26 -18.68 -4.25
C TYR A 727 4.95 -19.39 -3.93
N ASN A 728 4.94 -20.72 -4.05
CA ASN A 728 3.73 -21.52 -3.85
C ASN A 728 3.19 -21.47 -2.42
N PRO A 729 3.99 -21.72 -1.35
CA PRO A 729 3.46 -21.66 0.01
C PRO A 729 3.02 -20.25 0.40
N PHE A 730 3.67 -19.20 -0.12
CA PHE A 730 3.25 -17.83 0.17
C PHE A 730 1.98 -17.44 -0.59
N LEU A 731 1.86 -17.86 -1.86
CA LEU A 731 0.61 -17.67 -2.62
C LEU A 731 -0.56 -18.37 -1.94
N ASP A 732 -0.32 -19.58 -1.43
CA ASP A 732 -1.31 -20.33 -0.67
C ASP A 732 -1.76 -19.58 0.59
N LEU A 733 -0.80 -19.09 1.38
CA LEU A 733 -1.06 -18.27 2.56
C LEU A 733 -1.93 -17.04 2.24
N ILE A 734 -1.66 -16.38 1.11
CA ILE A 734 -2.41 -15.20 0.66
C ILE A 734 -3.82 -15.56 0.17
N GLN A 735 -3.97 -16.68 -0.55
CA GLN A 735 -5.26 -17.08 -1.14
C GLN A 735 -6.18 -17.77 -0.12
N ARG A 736 -5.61 -18.46 0.87
CA ARG A 736 -6.35 -19.20 1.91
C ARG A 736 -5.94 -18.77 3.33
N PRO A 737 -5.99 -17.46 3.67
CA PRO A 737 -5.45 -16.94 4.93
C PRO A 737 -6.12 -17.54 6.18
N ARG A 738 -7.42 -17.85 6.09
CA ARG A 738 -8.20 -18.43 7.19
C ARG A 738 -7.70 -19.80 7.63
N ASN A 739 -7.12 -20.59 6.71
CA ASN A 739 -6.55 -21.91 7.04
C ASN A 739 -5.36 -21.79 8.01
N TYR A 740 -4.74 -20.62 8.07
CA TYR A 740 -3.57 -20.32 8.89
C TYR A 740 -3.90 -19.33 10.04
N GLY A 741 -5.19 -19.04 10.24
CA GLY A 741 -5.67 -18.14 11.30
C GLY A 741 -5.55 -16.64 10.99
N PHE A 742 -5.26 -16.27 9.74
CA PHE A 742 -5.28 -14.88 9.28
C PHE A 742 -6.68 -14.48 8.77
N GLU A 743 -6.99 -13.20 8.92
CA GLU A 743 -8.24 -12.59 8.49
C GLU A 743 -8.04 -11.64 7.30
N VAL A 744 -6.85 -11.04 7.19
CA VAL A 744 -6.54 -10.00 6.19
C VAL A 744 -5.26 -10.35 5.43
N ALA A 745 -5.34 -10.38 4.09
CA ALA A 745 -4.24 -10.76 3.20
C ALA A 745 -4.06 -9.82 1.98
N ASP A 746 -4.87 -8.77 1.86
CA ASP A 746 -4.90 -7.85 0.71
C ASP A 746 -4.27 -6.47 1.01
N ARG A 747 -3.88 -6.23 2.27
CA ARG A 747 -3.36 -4.95 2.76
C ARG A 747 -2.43 -5.14 3.96
N GLY A 748 -1.58 -4.15 4.20
CA GLY A 748 -0.68 -4.12 5.36
C GLY A 748 -1.40 -3.78 6.65
N CYS A 749 -0.88 -4.28 7.77
CA CYS A 749 -1.28 -3.85 9.11
C CYS A 749 -0.88 -2.38 9.37
N CYS A 750 0.34 -2.00 8.97
CA CYS A 750 0.89 -0.67 9.07
C CYS A 750 0.78 0.07 7.73
N GLY A 751 0.19 1.26 7.77
CA GLY A 751 -0.09 2.03 6.57
C GLY A 751 -1.57 2.34 6.44
N THR A 752 -1.98 2.81 5.26
CA THR A 752 -3.38 3.21 5.04
C THR A 752 -4.29 2.06 4.62
N GLY A 753 -3.73 0.90 4.28
CA GLY A 753 -4.49 -0.24 3.75
C GLY A 753 -5.01 -0.07 2.31
N ILE A 754 -4.92 1.15 1.76
CA ILE A 754 -5.57 1.56 0.50
C ILE A 754 -4.56 2.20 -0.46
N ILE A 755 -3.60 2.97 0.06
CA ILE A 755 -2.55 3.65 -0.71
C ILE A 755 -1.20 3.12 -0.25
N GLU A 756 -0.98 1.84 -0.53
CA GLU A 756 0.17 1.04 -0.08
C GLU A 756 1.51 1.42 -0.78
N VAL A 757 1.49 2.35 -1.74
CA VAL A 757 2.71 2.78 -2.47
C VAL A 757 3.26 4.15 -2.04
N ILE A 758 2.54 4.89 -1.18
CA ILE A 758 2.82 6.32 -0.95
C ILE A 758 3.16 6.61 0.51
N ILE A 759 2.50 5.93 1.44
CA ILE A 759 2.76 6.07 2.87
C ILE A 759 3.43 4.79 3.34
N LEU A 760 4.77 4.82 3.34
CA LEU A 760 5.57 3.77 3.96
C LEU A 760 5.28 3.74 5.46
N CYS A 761 5.30 2.55 6.06
CA CYS A 761 5.12 2.37 7.50
C CYS A 761 6.11 3.26 8.28
N ASN A 762 5.60 4.21 9.04
CA ASN A 762 6.40 5.13 9.85
C ASN A 762 5.60 5.59 11.07
N LYS A 763 6.22 6.35 11.98
CA LYS A 763 5.61 6.82 13.24
C LYS A 763 4.31 7.62 13.12
N PHE A 764 3.99 8.10 11.92
CA PHE A 764 2.76 8.85 11.61
C PHE A 764 1.72 8.00 10.86
N SER A 765 2.03 6.74 10.56
CA SER A 765 1.11 5.79 9.94
C SER A 765 0.33 5.06 11.02
N GLY A 766 -0.97 4.86 10.79
CA GLY A 766 -1.77 3.99 11.65
C GLY A 766 -1.30 2.54 11.54
N THR A 767 -1.45 1.80 12.62
CA THR A 767 -1.30 0.34 12.64
C THR A 767 -2.66 -0.30 12.91
N CYS A 768 -2.85 -1.49 12.39
CA CYS A 768 -4.01 -2.32 12.70
C CYS A 768 -4.02 -2.69 14.20
N PRO A 769 -5.18 -3.05 14.76
CA PRO A 769 -5.29 -3.36 16.19
C PRO A 769 -4.66 -4.72 16.55
N VAL A 770 -4.62 -5.68 15.61
CA VAL A 770 -4.10 -7.03 15.85
C VAL A 770 -3.33 -7.51 14.60
N ASP A 771 -2.02 -7.34 14.63
CA ASP A 771 -1.09 -7.71 13.55
C ASP A 771 -1.05 -9.22 13.28
N THR A 772 -1.26 -10.06 14.29
CA THR A 772 -1.33 -11.52 14.15
C THR A 772 -2.51 -12.02 13.30
N LYS A 773 -3.43 -11.13 12.89
CA LYS A 773 -4.53 -11.42 11.96
C LYS A 773 -4.23 -11.01 10.52
N TYR A 774 -3.10 -10.34 10.28
CA TYR A 774 -2.69 -9.84 8.96
C TYR A 774 -1.54 -10.67 8.40
N VAL A 775 -1.63 -11.04 7.13
CA VAL A 775 -0.52 -11.68 6.41
C VAL A 775 0.62 -10.68 6.20
N PHE A 776 0.29 -9.42 5.88
CA PHE A 776 1.25 -8.36 5.57
C PHE A 776 1.41 -7.35 6.72
N TRP A 777 2.65 -7.03 7.08
CA TRP A 777 2.95 -5.95 8.01
C TRP A 777 2.79 -4.60 7.33
N ASP A 778 3.39 -4.41 6.16
CA ASP A 778 3.30 -3.17 5.40
C ASP A 778 2.86 -3.47 3.96
N SER A 779 3.17 -2.57 3.03
CA SER A 779 2.78 -2.70 1.64
C SER A 779 3.51 -3.77 0.83
N TYR A 780 4.47 -4.45 1.45
CA TYR A 780 5.42 -5.34 0.78
C TYR A 780 5.74 -6.57 1.63
N HIS A 781 6.00 -6.38 2.91
CA HIS A 781 6.57 -7.38 3.80
C HIS A 781 5.48 -8.11 4.60
N PRO A 782 5.57 -9.45 4.76
CA PRO A 782 4.77 -10.20 5.72
C PRO A 782 4.90 -9.70 7.17
N THR A 783 3.90 -10.00 8.00
CA THR A 783 4.03 -9.89 9.46
C THR A 783 5.01 -10.93 9.99
N GLU A 784 5.48 -10.77 11.22
CA GLU A 784 6.29 -11.78 11.90
C GLU A 784 5.60 -13.16 11.89
N ARG A 785 4.30 -13.19 12.21
CA ARG A 785 3.49 -14.41 12.13
C ARG A 785 3.43 -14.95 10.69
N GLY A 786 3.27 -14.08 9.69
CA GLY A 786 3.30 -14.46 8.28
C GLY A 786 4.62 -15.13 7.88
N TYR A 787 5.74 -14.55 8.30
CA TYR A 787 7.07 -15.15 8.10
C TYR A 787 7.20 -16.49 8.83
N LYS A 788 6.74 -16.62 10.08
CA LYS A 788 6.79 -17.88 10.84
C LYS A 788 6.06 -19.01 10.11
N VAL A 789 4.80 -18.77 9.73
CA VAL A 789 3.98 -19.78 9.01
C VAL A 789 4.58 -20.15 7.65
N LEU A 790 5.19 -19.19 6.94
CA LEU A 790 5.87 -19.45 5.68
C LEU A 790 7.16 -20.27 5.89
N LEU A 791 7.98 -19.88 6.85
CA LEU A 791 9.27 -20.52 7.13
C LEU A 791 9.10 -21.94 7.68
N ASP A 792 8.08 -22.21 8.50
CA ASP A 792 7.81 -23.55 9.01
C ASP A 792 7.63 -24.56 7.87
N GLN A 793 6.88 -24.18 6.82
CA GLN A 793 6.69 -25.01 5.63
C GLN A 793 7.97 -25.18 4.81
N VAL A 794 8.76 -24.11 4.68
CA VAL A 794 10.01 -24.10 3.90
C VAL A 794 11.10 -24.93 4.59
N VAL A 795 11.30 -24.72 5.88
CA VAL A 795 12.33 -25.43 6.66
C VAL A 795 12.05 -26.92 6.67
N GLN A 796 10.80 -27.34 6.95
CA GLN A 796 10.41 -28.75 6.92
C GLN A 796 10.72 -29.42 5.59
N LYS A 797 10.55 -28.70 4.48
CA LYS A 797 10.77 -29.24 3.12
C LYS A 797 12.24 -29.30 2.71
N TYR A 798 13.04 -28.29 3.06
CA TYR A 798 14.34 -28.09 2.43
C TYR A 798 15.55 -28.30 3.34
N VAL A 799 15.40 -28.31 4.67
CA VAL A 799 16.56 -28.36 5.60
C VAL A 799 17.49 -29.55 5.34
N ASN A 800 16.92 -30.72 5.07
CA ASN A 800 17.67 -31.96 4.79
C ASN A 800 18.40 -31.95 3.43
N SER A 801 18.21 -30.91 2.61
CA SER A 801 18.95 -30.80 1.33
C SER A 801 20.38 -30.28 1.52
N PHE A 802 20.71 -29.74 2.70
CA PHE A 802 21.99 -29.09 3.01
C PHE A 802 22.94 -29.94 3.86
N PHE A 803 22.42 -30.95 4.55
CA PHE A 803 23.15 -31.88 5.41
C PHE A 803 23.15 -33.27 4.76
#